data_AF-A0A2H3B7E1-F1
#
_entry.id   AF-A0A2H3B7E1-F1
#
_cell.length_a   1.000
_cell.length_b   1.000
_cell.length_c   1.000
_cell.angle_alpha   90.00
_cell.angle_beta   90.00
_cell.angle_gamma   90.00
#
_symmetry.space_group_name_H-M   'P 1'
#
loop_
_entity.id
_entity.type
_entity.pdbx_description
1 polymer ?
#
loop_
_entity_poly.entity_id
_entity_poly.type
_entity_poly.pdbx_seq_one_letter_code
_entity_poly.pdbx_strand_id
1 'polypeptide(L)'
;MAGLIADNLVTAVLCNADLLGFICKNLWDIEQAPGGLVNGIRVHSLLSLALTCHAVSETALDFLWQEIHGMKPLLYIFPCAPASDNNQWILPDIISDDTWARFERYSCRVHSITLDAQLRAAHSSTIFLRLSGRQEPLFPNLQKLTVDMSFAADTSILLFLASPRLETVNIAFPSNAEAAMASTSVWTVGWKLPMLQSFTISSIRHAGGHRPRPLGTICPFTNFSGLRKLRRLKIESHSADVDFLVQLSSLPDLSHLQIVISQSLPTDSWKVDDGFRSLVSLYITTPVSLMPRVLRLIRSGSLTSLVHIDDHSQSYNEIGHFMQDFHTEIVSRFPSLLNLSINYRKCNGQLTQQSRDSTLAVFEPLCGLCKLREFTYNPMPTLETGIVELLLAPAWPEIRVFNIPLVQGPCPTYGVLCTLAKCCPHLSELSMPIAFPSDDAPLGDDHGPFSHKLRILSSPNTSVSRFASVARYLDGMFPFLISISGGQGWDQVESIVLEACQPVRRDQTIRGNPAKHLPPAETLSDEEDFADEMDDVVDVIPTQHRPPSEQEIAAASLIQRVYRKVLQRRLDDAQRGIAGPRAQIYASCAKEVSRLGGKSGRYLHLFLGPLPHILVCLEIVRIETVKQRVKTKRKLKKCGLNDKGVLDDLLIQINKANRTAIELQKQLSPSSSFHERCDGKELGKLVEKANDLVSSLPFKTSSDLSDDMHLAIKGIVTERSSATTHKTVDA
;
A
#
# COMPACT_ATOMS: atom_id res chain seq x y z
N MET A 1 -31.97 -14.98 -29.36
CA MET A 1 -31.38 -14.88 -27.99
C MET A 1 -30.52 -13.62 -27.79
N ALA A 2 -30.76 -12.53 -28.53
CA ALA A 2 -30.01 -11.28 -28.42
C ALA A 2 -30.72 -10.17 -27.59
N GLY A 3 -31.97 -10.40 -27.14
CA GLY A 3 -32.80 -9.37 -26.52
C GLY A 3 -32.82 -9.32 -24.99
N LEU A 4 -31.87 -9.95 -24.29
CA LEU A 4 -31.88 -10.02 -22.81
C LEU A 4 -30.65 -9.41 -22.13
N ILE A 5 -29.73 -8.79 -22.89
CA ILE A 5 -28.48 -8.23 -22.35
C ILE A 5 -28.57 -6.71 -22.11
N ALA A 6 -29.60 -6.03 -22.60
CA ALA A 6 -29.66 -4.57 -22.60
C ALA A 6 -30.03 -3.91 -21.25
N ASP A 7 -30.63 -4.62 -20.28
CA ASP A 7 -31.17 -3.97 -19.06
C ASP A 7 -30.33 -4.15 -17.79
N ASN A 8 -29.13 -4.75 -17.87
CA ASN A 8 -28.28 -4.91 -16.69
C ASN A 8 -26.98 -4.11 -16.82
N LEU A 9 -26.96 -2.93 -16.19
CA LEU A 9 -25.79 -2.08 -15.99
C LEU A 9 -24.56 -2.86 -15.51
N VAL A 10 -24.75 -3.93 -14.72
CA VAL A 10 -23.67 -4.80 -14.24
C VAL A 10 -23.01 -5.57 -15.40
N THR A 11 -23.79 -6.09 -16.35
CA THR A 11 -23.25 -6.82 -17.50
C THR A 11 -22.51 -5.88 -18.46
N ALA A 12 -23.03 -4.66 -18.65
CA ALA A 12 -22.34 -3.62 -19.43
C ALA A 12 -20.98 -3.22 -18.81
N VAL A 13 -20.90 -3.15 -17.48
CA VAL A 13 -19.64 -2.89 -16.76
C VAL A 13 -18.65 -4.06 -16.87
N LEU A 14 -19.12 -5.30 -16.76
CA LEU A 14 -18.27 -6.50 -16.85
C LEU A 14 -17.76 -6.78 -18.28
N CYS A 15 -18.45 -6.28 -19.30
CA CYS A 15 -17.99 -6.33 -20.69
C CYS A 15 -17.10 -5.15 -21.10
N ASN A 16 -16.93 -4.15 -20.23
CA ASN A 16 -16.03 -3.02 -20.47
C ASN A 16 -14.64 -3.31 -19.87
N ALA A 17 -13.66 -3.53 -20.74
CA ALA A 17 -12.29 -3.89 -20.35
C ALA A 17 -11.60 -2.82 -19.49
N ASP A 18 -11.90 -1.53 -19.70
CA ASP A 18 -11.29 -0.44 -18.94
C ASP A 18 -11.83 -0.43 -17.50
N LEU A 19 -13.15 -0.55 -17.35
CA LEU A 19 -13.80 -0.62 -16.03
C LEU A 19 -13.37 -1.88 -15.27
N LEU A 20 -13.30 -3.02 -15.96
CA LEU A 20 -12.80 -4.26 -15.37
C LEU A 20 -11.33 -4.15 -14.96
N GLY A 21 -10.51 -3.47 -15.76
CA GLY A 21 -9.13 -3.15 -15.42
C GLY A 21 -9.01 -2.29 -14.16
N PHE A 22 -9.87 -1.29 -13.99
CA PHE A 22 -9.96 -0.52 -12.75
C PHE A 22 -10.37 -1.40 -11.55
N ILE A 23 -11.32 -2.32 -11.72
CA ILE A 23 -11.73 -3.26 -10.66
C ILE A 23 -10.54 -4.15 -10.27
N CYS A 24 -9.86 -4.76 -11.24
CA CYS A 24 -8.71 -5.62 -11.00
C CYS A 24 -7.57 -4.88 -10.29
N LYS A 25 -7.24 -3.66 -10.75
CA LYS A 25 -6.23 -2.82 -10.10
C LYS A 25 -6.58 -2.52 -8.64
N ASN A 26 -7.85 -2.24 -8.35
CA ASN A 26 -8.29 -2.03 -6.96
C ASN A 26 -8.17 -3.29 -6.10
N LEU A 27 -8.51 -4.46 -6.64
CA LEU A 27 -8.34 -5.73 -5.93
C LEU A 27 -6.86 -5.99 -5.62
N TRP A 28 -5.96 -5.69 -6.55
CA TRP A 28 -4.52 -5.74 -6.34
C TRP A 28 -4.07 -4.78 -5.23
N ASP A 29 -4.46 -3.51 -5.30
CA ASP A 29 -4.07 -2.49 -4.31
C ASP A 29 -4.57 -2.81 -2.89
N ILE A 30 -5.76 -3.43 -2.76
CA ILE A 30 -6.31 -3.88 -1.47
C ILE A 30 -5.46 -4.98 -0.86
N GLU A 31 -4.96 -5.91 -1.67
CA GLU A 31 -4.14 -7.01 -1.19
C GLU A 31 -2.71 -6.59 -0.83
N GLN A 32 -2.20 -5.52 -1.45
CA GLN A 32 -0.88 -4.96 -1.17
C GLN A 32 -0.84 -3.96 0.00
N ALA A 33 -1.99 -3.58 0.56
CA ALA A 33 -2.06 -2.60 1.65
C ALA A 33 -1.50 -3.15 2.99
N PRO A 34 -0.56 -2.44 3.66
CA PRO A 34 -0.03 -2.86 4.95
C PRO A 34 -1.14 -2.85 6.02
N GLY A 35 -1.44 -4.04 6.58
CA GLY A 35 -2.51 -4.24 7.57
C GLY A 35 -3.71 -5.07 7.08
N GLY A 36 -3.77 -5.46 5.80
CA GLY A 36 -4.86 -6.25 5.23
C GLY A 36 -4.82 -7.78 5.50
N LEU A 37 -3.76 -8.27 6.14
CA LEU A 37 -3.51 -9.70 6.33
C LEU A 37 -3.86 -10.14 7.77
N VAL A 38 -5.11 -10.54 7.95
CA VAL A 38 -5.53 -11.35 9.10
C VAL A 38 -5.99 -12.71 8.59
N ASN A 39 -5.30 -13.76 9.05
CA ASN A 39 -5.55 -15.19 8.90
C ASN A 39 -5.19 -15.87 7.56
N GLY A 40 -4.72 -17.12 7.67
CA GLY A 40 -3.94 -17.87 6.68
C GLY A 40 -4.62 -18.18 5.33
N ILE A 41 -3.77 -18.55 4.37
CA ILE A 41 -4.01 -18.91 2.96
C ILE A 41 -5.31 -18.34 2.39
N ARG A 42 -5.25 -17.08 1.97
CA ARG A 42 -6.29 -16.47 1.11
C ARG A 42 -6.08 -16.91 -0.33
N VAL A 43 -7.14 -17.39 -0.98
CA VAL A 43 -7.22 -17.40 -2.44
C VAL A 43 -7.18 -15.95 -2.90
N HIS A 44 -6.23 -15.60 -3.79
CA HIS A 44 -6.09 -14.25 -4.33
C HIS A 44 -7.42 -13.81 -4.94
N SER A 45 -7.91 -12.61 -4.63
CA SER A 45 -9.20 -12.09 -5.12
C SER A 45 -9.24 -12.00 -6.64
N LEU A 46 -8.09 -11.75 -7.28
CA LEU A 46 -7.95 -11.79 -8.74
C LEU A 46 -8.04 -13.22 -9.29
N LEU A 47 -7.51 -14.21 -8.58
CA LEU A 47 -7.71 -15.62 -8.94
C LEU A 47 -9.19 -16.00 -8.81
N SER A 48 -9.85 -15.57 -7.72
CA SER A 48 -11.29 -15.81 -7.55
C SER A 48 -12.10 -15.16 -8.67
N LEU A 49 -11.76 -13.91 -9.05
CA LEU A 49 -12.39 -13.20 -10.15
C LEU A 49 -12.15 -13.92 -11.48
N ALA A 50 -10.92 -14.37 -11.74
CA ALA A 50 -10.57 -15.09 -12.96
C ALA A 50 -11.36 -16.40 -13.14
N LEU A 51 -11.77 -17.02 -12.02
CA LEU A 51 -12.55 -18.26 -11.99
C LEU A 51 -14.07 -18.05 -12.10
N THR A 52 -14.56 -16.80 -12.14
CA THR A 52 -16.02 -16.53 -12.17
C THR A 52 -16.64 -16.76 -13.55
N CYS A 53 -16.09 -16.14 -14.61
CA CYS A 53 -16.57 -16.33 -15.98
C CYS A 53 -15.48 -16.02 -17.02
N HIS A 54 -15.65 -16.54 -18.24
CA HIS A 54 -14.69 -16.35 -19.34
C HIS A 54 -14.47 -14.89 -19.73
N ALA A 55 -15.51 -14.05 -19.65
CA ALA A 55 -15.43 -12.64 -20.04
C ALA A 55 -14.48 -11.83 -19.15
N VAL A 56 -14.39 -12.17 -17.86
CA VAL A 56 -13.49 -11.47 -16.91
C VAL A 56 -12.17 -12.20 -16.68
N SER A 57 -12.09 -13.46 -17.11
CA SER A 57 -10.96 -14.34 -16.82
C SER A 57 -9.65 -13.77 -17.36
N GLU A 58 -9.65 -13.34 -18.62
CA GLU A 58 -8.45 -12.86 -19.30
C GLU A 58 -7.88 -11.59 -18.64
N THR A 59 -8.73 -10.58 -18.39
CA THR A 59 -8.30 -9.35 -17.71
C THR A 59 -7.87 -9.63 -16.27
N ALA A 60 -8.59 -10.47 -15.52
CA ALA A 60 -8.20 -10.81 -14.15
C ALA A 60 -6.85 -11.55 -14.10
N LEU A 61 -6.58 -12.44 -15.07
CA LEU A 61 -5.29 -13.12 -15.20
C LEU A 61 -4.18 -12.17 -15.61
N ASP A 62 -4.43 -11.20 -16.50
CA ASP A 62 -3.42 -10.20 -16.87
C ASP A 62 -2.92 -9.45 -15.66
N PHE A 63 -3.82 -8.99 -14.79
CA PHE A 63 -3.45 -8.32 -13.54
C PHE A 63 -2.82 -9.26 -12.51
N LEU A 64 -3.32 -10.50 -12.38
CA LEU A 64 -2.77 -11.50 -11.44
C LEU A 64 -1.31 -11.86 -11.76
N TRP A 65 -0.98 -11.97 -13.05
CA TRP A 65 0.35 -12.36 -13.52
C TRP A 65 1.24 -11.16 -13.87
N GLN A 66 0.72 -9.94 -13.81
CA GLN A 66 1.45 -8.73 -14.17
C GLN A 66 2.74 -8.56 -13.37
N GLU A 67 2.67 -8.81 -12.06
CA GLU A 67 3.81 -8.74 -11.15
C GLU A 67 3.94 -10.06 -10.37
N ILE A 68 5.07 -10.75 -10.57
CA ILE A 68 5.33 -12.02 -9.89
C ILE A 68 6.59 -11.95 -9.02
N HIS A 69 6.52 -12.65 -7.90
CA HIS A 69 7.64 -12.81 -6.97
C HIS A 69 8.17 -14.25 -7.06
N GLY A 70 9.40 -14.39 -7.57
CA GLY A 70 10.01 -15.69 -7.83
C GLY A 70 9.52 -16.37 -9.10
N MET A 71 10.18 -17.49 -9.44
CA MET A 71 9.81 -18.32 -10.59
C MET A 71 8.77 -19.38 -10.25
N LYS A 72 8.50 -19.60 -8.96
CA LYS A 72 7.64 -20.69 -8.46
C LYS A 72 6.27 -20.76 -9.18
N PRO A 73 5.51 -19.66 -9.37
CA PRO A 73 4.21 -19.74 -10.05
C PRO A 73 4.28 -20.31 -11.47
N LEU A 74 5.34 -19.97 -12.21
CA LEU A 74 5.57 -20.46 -13.57
C LEU A 74 6.11 -21.89 -13.59
N LEU A 75 6.92 -22.25 -12.60
CA LEU A 75 7.47 -23.61 -12.51
C LEU A 75 6.38 -24.65 -12.23
N TYR A 76 5.27 -24.27 -11.58
CA TYR A 76 4.10 -25.14 -11.40
C TYR A 76 3.37 -25.50 -12.71
N ILE A 77 3.70 -24.84 -13.83
CA ILE A 77 3.14 -25.19 -15.14
C ILE A 77 3.75 -26.50 -15.66
N PHE A 78 4.98 -26.80 -15.27
CA PHE A 78 5.67 -28.02 -15.70
C PHE A 78 5.24 -29.21 -14.84
N PRO A 79 5.06 -30.40 -15.44
CA PRO A 79 4.81 -31.63 -14.67
C PRO A 79 6.00 -31.91 -13.76
N CYS A 80 5.83 -31.81 -12.45
CA CYS A 80 6.89 -32.15 -11.50
C CYS A 80 6.70 -33.57 -10.96
N ALA A 81 7.78 -34.36 -11.03
CA ALA A 81 7.94 -35.52 -10.17
C ALA A 81 8.54 -35.07 -8.82
N PRO A 82 8.04 -35.53 -7.66
CA PRO A 82 8.70 -35.26 -6.40
C PRO A 82 10.07 -35.96 -6.41
N ALA A 83 11.15 -35.18 -6.40
CA ALA A 83 12.50 -35.71 -6.18
C ALA A 83 12.59 -36.22 -4.73
N SER A 84 13.07 -37.45 -4.56
CA SER A 84 12.88 -38.24 -3.34
C SER A 84 13.55 -37.69 -2.08
N ASP A 85 14.54 -36.79 -2.15
CA ASP A 85 15.36 -36.52 -0.95
C ASP A 85 15.75 -35.06 -0.66
N ASN A 86 15.37 -34.05 -1.47
CA ASN A 86 15.90 -32.69 -1.24
C ASN A 86 15.00 -31.48 -1.55
N ASN A 87 13.69 -31.65 -1.81
CA ASN A 87 12.76 -30.54 -2.07
C ASN A 87 13.15 -29.58 -3.23
N GLN A 88 14.15 -29.93 -4.05
CA GLN A 88 14.58 -29.13 -5.20
C GLN A 88 13.69 -29.44 -6.41
N TRP A 89 13.20 -28.39 -7.05
CA TRP A 89 12.41 -28.48 -8.28
C TRP A 89 13.30 -28.90 -9.44
N ILE A 90 12.96 -29.98 -10.13
CA ILE A 90 13.66 -30.44 -11.34
C ILE A 90 12.63 -30.51 -12.48
N LEU A 91 12.98 -29.91 -13.62
CA LEU A 91 12.17 -29.98 -14.84
C LEU A 91 12.33 -31.35 -15.51
N PRO A 92 11.27 -31.92 -16.10
CA PRO A 92 11.37 -33.18 -16.84
C PRO A 92 12.33 -33.05 -18.03
N ASP A 93 12.95 -34.17 -18.42
CA ASP A 93 13.95 -34.20 -19.51
C ASP A 93 13.39 -33.74 -20.86
N ILE A 94 12.11 -34.02 -21.10
CA ILE A 94 11.37 -33.62 -22.30
C ILE A 94 10.14 -32.82 -21.85
N ILE A 95 10.07 -31.56 -22.27
CA ILE A 95 8.92 -30.69 -22.05
C ILE A 95 8.08 -30.71 -23.34
N SER A 96 6.81 -31.12 -23.23
CA SER A 96 5.90 -31.17 -24.38
C SER A 96 5.56 -29.78 -24.92
N ASP A 97 5.23 -29.69 -26.21
CA ASP A 97 4.83 -28.42 -26.85
C ASP A 97 3.59 -27.79 -26.20
N ASP A 98 2.64 -28.60 -25.70
CA ASP A 98 1.47 -28.11 -24.96
C ASP A 98 1.87 -27.43 -23.64
N THR A 99 2.85 -28.01 -22.93
CA THR A 99 3.39 -27.40 -21.70
C THR A 99 4.09 -26.08 -22.00
N TRP A 100 4.84 -26.01 -23.10
CA TRP A 100 5.45 -24.77 -23.57
C TRP A 100 4.43 -23.71 -23.96
N ALA A 101 3.41 -24.08 -24.74
CA ALA A 101 2.32 -23.17 -25.11
C ALA A 101 1.60 -22.61 -23.88
N ARG A 102 1.39 -23.45 -22.85
CA ARG A 102 0.83 -23.01 -21.57
C ARG A 102 1.77 -22.07 -20.83
N PHE A 103 3.08 -22.36 -20.79
CA PHE A 103 4.07 -21.48 -20.19
C PHE A 103 4.07 -20.10 -20.87
N GLU A 104 4.12 -20.07 -22.21
CA GLU A 104 4.13 -18.84 -23.02
C GLU A 104 2.86 -18.00 -22.79
N ARG A 105 1.68 -18.63 -22.66
CA ARG A 105 0.41 -17.95 -22.36
C ARG A 105 0.43 -17.16 -21.04
N TYR A 106 1.17 -17.63 -20.04
CA TYR A 106 1.30 -16.93 -18.76
C TYR A 106 2.52 -16.01 -18.74
N SER A 107 3.64 -16.41 -19.36
CA SER A 107 4.87 -15.61 -19.36
C SER A 107 4.72 -14.30 -20.13
N CYS A 108 3.88 -14.25 -21.17
CA CYS A 108 3.58 -13.03 -21.91
C CYS A 108 2.80 -11.98 -21.10
N ARG A 109 2.18 -12.37 -19.97
CA ARG A 109 1.46 -11.46 -19.06
C ARG A 109 2.37 -10.84 -18.01
N VAL A 110 3.56 -11.39 -17.83
CA VAL A 110 4.52 -10.93 -16.81
C VAL A 110 5.21 -9.66 -17.28
N HIS A 111 4.98 -8.57 -16.55
CA HIS A 111 5.57 -7.24 -16.81
C HIS A 111 6.61 -6.87 -15.76
N SER A 112 6.48 -7.38 -14.54
CA SER A 112 7.41 -7.15 -13.42
C SER A 112 7.78 -8.48 -12.77
N ILE A 113 9.07 -8.73 -12.56
CA ILE A 113 9.54 -9.89 -11.80
C ILE A 113 10.52 -9.47 -10.71
N THR A 114 10.35 -10.07 -9.52
CA THR A 114 11.26 -9.90 -8.39
C THR A 114 11.88 -11.25 -8.01
N LEU A 115 13.21 -11.33 -7.98
CA LEU A 115 13.99 -12.52 -7.64
C LEU A 115 14.98 -12.18 -6.53
N ASP A 116 14.72 -12.68 -5.32
CA ASP A 116 15.60 -12.47 -4.15
C ASP A 116 16.41 -13.73 -3.78
N ALA A 117 17.26 -13.60 -2.75
CA ALA A 117 18.21 -14.63 -2.34
C ALA A 117 17.51 -15.90 -1.86
N GLN A 118 16.38 -15.73 -1.18
CA GLN A 118 15.59 -16.84 -0.65
C GLN A 118 14.95 -17.60 -1.80
N LEU A 119 14.46 -16.89 -2.81
CA LEU A 119 13.87 -17.45 -4.01
C LEU A 119 14.94 -18.16 -4.87
N ARG A 120 16.18 -17.66 -4.93
CA ARG A 120 17.29 -18.37 -5.60
C ARG A 120 17.59 -19.71 -4.95
N ALA A 121 17.71 -19.76 -3.61
CA ALA A 121 18.02 -21.00 -2.89
C ALA A 121 16.98 -22.12 -3.12
N ALA A 122 15.76 -21.76 -3.50
CA ALA A 122 14.68 -22.69 -3.82
C ALA A 122 14.77 -23.32 -5.23
N HIS A 123 15.64 -22.82 -6.11
CA HIS A 123 15.68 -23.22 -7.53
C HIS A 123 17.08 -23.69 -7.93
N SER A 124 17.19 -24.92 -8.46
CA SER A 124 18.43 -25.43 -9.02
C SER A 124 18.82 -24.65 -10.29
N SER A 125 20.11 -24.34 -10.46
CA SER A 125 20.63 -23.69 -11.68
C SER A 125 20.33 -24.47 -12.96
N THR A 126 20.13 -25.79 -12.84
CA THR A 126 19.73 -26.67 -13.94
C THR A 126 18.38 -26.30 -14.56
N ILE A 127 17.46 -25.70 -13.79
CA ILE A 127 16.16 -25.22 -14.30
C ILE A 127 16.39 -24.18 -15.39
N PHE A 128 17.25 -23.20 -15.14
CA PHE A 128 17.52 -22.11 -16.08
C PHE A 128 18.23 -22.60 -17.34
N LEU A 129 19.13 -23.58 -17.22
CA LEU A 129 19.76 -24.22 -18.39
C LEU A 129 18.76 -24.98 -19.27
N ARG A 130 17.72 -25.59 -18.68
CA ARG A 130 16.66 -26.23 -19.45
C ARG A 130 15.77 -25.20 -20.12
N LEU A 131 15.42 -24.12 -19.40
CA LEU A 131 14.63 -23.02 -19.96
C LEU A 131 15.38 -22.29 -21.09
N SER A 132 16.72 -22.20 -21.03
CA SER A 132 17.53 -21.61 -22.10
C SER A 132 17.54 -22.42 -23.40
N GLY A 133 17.02 -23.65 -23.39
CA GLY A 133 16.83 -24.44 -24.61
C GLY A 133 15.82 -23.83 -25.58
N ARG A 134 14.90 -22.98 -25.08
CA ARG A 134 14.02 -22.17 -25.92
C ARG A 134 14.80 -20.95 -26.41
N GLN A 135 14.91 -20.76 -27.73
CA GLN A 135 15.68 -19.64 -28.31
C GLN A 135 14.94 -18.29 -28.24
N GLU A 136 13.73 -18.26 -27.70
CA GLU A 136 12.93 -17.05 -27.56
C GLU A 136 13.05 -16.45 -26.15
N PRO A 137 12.85 -15.13 -25.99
CA PRO A 137 12.83 -14.52 -24.67
C PRO A 137 11.75 -15.15 -23.78
N LEU A 138 12.13 -15.66 -22.61
CA LEU A 138 11.20 -16.30 -21.67
C LEU A 138 10.03 -15.39 -21.28
N PHE A 139 10.29 -14.07 -21.22
CA PHE A 139 9.33 -13.04 -20.84
C PHE A 139 9.30 -11.92 -21.89
N PRO A 140 8.53 -12.06 -22.98
CA PRO A 140 8.57 -11.11 -24.09
C PRO A 140 8.07 -9.70 -23.72
N ASN A 141 7.22 -9.58 -22.70
CA ASN A 141 6.64 -8.31 -22.23
C ASN A 141 7.22 -7.80 -20.90
N LEU A 142 8.34 -8.36 -20.44
CA LEU A 142 8.96 -7.91 -19.19
C LEU A 142 9.44 -6.46 -19.31
N GLN A 143 8.96 -5.60 -18.43
CA GLN A 143 9.32 -4.18 -18.37
C GLN A 143 10.20 -3.84 -17.16
N LYS A 144 10.06 -4.61 -16.07
CA LYS A 144 10.77 -4.39 -14.81
C LYS A 144 11.38 -5.69 -14.27
N LEU A 145 12.68 -5.65 -13.99
CA LEU A 145 13.42 -6.74 -13.36
C LEU A 145 14.01 -6.25 -12.04
N THR A 146 13.66 -6.89 -10.93
CA THR A 146 14.27 -6.66 -9.62
C THR A 146 14.98 -7.92 -9.17
N VAL A 147 16.28 -7.83 -8.95
CA VAL A 147 17.13 -8.97 -8.59
C VAL A 147 18.02 -8.59 -7.42
N ASP A 148 18.47 -9.56 -6.66
CA ASP A 148 19.62 -9.34 -5.80
C ASP A 148 20.95 -9.59 -6.53
N MET A 149 22.06 -9.31 -5.86
CA MET A 149 23.40 -9.53 -6.42
C MET A 149 23.72 -11.01 -6.66
N SER A 150 23.22 -11.94 -5.85
CA SER A 150 23.47 -13.37 -6.04
C SER A 150 22.87 -13.89 -7.35
N PHE A 151 21.71 -13.35 -7.73
CA PHE A 151 21.06 -13.63 -9.00
C PHE A 151 21.67 -12.80 -10.14
N ALA A 152 22.04 -11.54 -9.89
CA ALA A 152 22.65 -10.69 -10.90
C ALA A 152 24.06 -11.12 -11.34
N ALA A 153 24.79 -11.80 -10.46
CA ALA A 153 26.09 -12.38 -10.77
C ALA A 153 25.98 -13.76 -11.46
N ASP A 154 24.80 -14.36 -11.51
CA ASP A 154 24.58 -15.67 -12.11
C ASP A 154 24.27 -15.57 -13.61
N THR A 155 24.74 -16.52 -14.41
CA THR A 155 24.53 -16.53 -15.87
C THR A 155 23.05 -16.63 -16.27
N SER A 156 22.18 -17.15 -15.40
CA SER A 156 20.73 -17.20 -15.61
C SER A 156 20.09 -15.82 -15.76
N ILE A 157 20.71 -14.73 -15.28
CA ILE A 157 20.17 -13.37 -15.48
C ILE A 157 20.02 -13.04 -16.96
N LEU A 158 20.86 -13.61 -17.82
CA LEU A 158 20.82 -13.38 -19.27
C LEU A 158 19.48 -13.75 -19.89
N LEU A 159 18.75 -14.71 -19.30
CA LEU A 159 17.42 -15.11 -19.77
C LEU A 159 16.35 -14.04 -19.52
N PHE A 160 16.55 -13.20 -18.50
CA PHE A 160 15.66 -12.10 -18.16
C PHE A 160 16.06 -10.83 -18.90
N LEU A 161 17.37 -10.59 -19.03
CA LEU A 161 17.91 -9.46 -19.81
C LEU A 161 17.68 -9.61 -21.32
N ALA A 162 17.32 -10.79 -21.80
CA ALA A 162 16.93 -11.02 -23.20
C ALA A 162 15.55 -10.42 -23.57
N SER A 163 14.79 -9.92 -22.60
CA SER A 163 13.47 -9.35 -22.88
C SER A 163 13.57 -8.02 -23.65
N PRO A 164 12.86 -7.88 -24.79
CA PRO A 164 12.98 -6.70 -25.66
C PRO A 164 12.32 -5.43 -25.10
N ARG A 165 11.39 -5.57 -24.13
CA ARG A 165 10.64 -4.45 -23.54
C ARG A 165 11.16 -4.03 -22.17
N LEU A 166 12.33 -4.52 -21.77
CA LEU A 166 12.88 -4.29 -20.45
C LEU A 166 13.40 -2.85 -20.32
N GLU A 167 12.70 -2.04 -19.54
CA GLU A 167 12.98 -0.62 -19.37
C GLU A 167 13.59 -0.29 -18.01
N THR A 168 13.30 -1.10 -17.00
CA THR A 168 13.71 -0.86 -15.60
C THR A 168 14.41 -2.08 -15.03
N VAL A 169 15.63 -1.88 -14.52
CA VAL A 169 16.37 -2.90 -13.77
C VAL A 169 16.72 -2.36 -12.39
N ASN A 170 16.55 -3.20 -11.36
CA ASN A 170 16.98 -2.92 -9.99
C ASN A 170 17.83 -4.09 -9.49
N ILE A 171 19.06 -3.79 -9.04
CA ILE A 171 19.94 -4.76 -8.38
C ILE A 171 20.10 -4.36 -6.92
N ALA A 172 19.76 -5.28 -6.03
CA ALA A 172 19.91 -5.14 -4.59
C ALA A 172 21.17 -5.87 -4.09
N PHE A 173 22.09 -5.14 -3.49
CA PHE A 173 23.35 -5.67 -2.98
C PHE A 173 23.26 -5.93 -1.46
N PRO A 174 23.76 -7.06 -0.95
CA PRO A 174 23.93 -7.24 0.49
C PRO A 174 25.06 -6.33 1.01
N SER A 175 25.05 -6.03 2.31
CA SER A 175 26.02 -5.10 2.93
C SER A 175 27.47 -5.59 2.89
N ASN A 176 27.70 -6.88 2.65
CA ASN A 176 29.01 -7.52 2.52
C ASN A 176 29.32 -7.95 1.07
N ALA A 177 28.71 -7.27 0.10
CA ALA A 177 28.90 -7.55 -1.31
C ALA A 177 30.38 -7.53 -1.74
N GLU A 178 30.80 -8.56 -2.49
CA GLU A 178 32.11 -8.58 -3.12
C GLU A 178 32.14 -7.61 -4.32
N ALA A 179 33.14 -6.72 -4.36
CA ALA A 179 33.23 -5.66 -5.36
C ALA A 179 33.31 -6.19 -6.80
N ALA A 180 34.04 -7.29 -7.03
CA ALA A 180 34.20 -7.88 -8.36
C ALA A 180 32.88 -8.44 -8.92
N MET A 181 32.13 -9.20 -8.09
CA MET A 181 30.81 -9.71 -8.46
C MET A 181 29.82 -8.58 -8.73
N ALA A 182 29.85 -7.56 -7.88
CA ALA A 182 28.95 -6.43 -8.01
C ALA A 182 29.24 -5.59 -9.26
N SER A 183 30.52 -5.32 -9.56
CA SER A 183 30.95 -4.66 -10.80
C SER A 183 30.50 -5.45 -12.03
N THR A 184 30.70 -6.78 -12.02
CA THR A 184 30.31 -7.68 -13.13
C THR A 184 28.80 -7.69 -13.35
N SER A 185 28.02 -7.66 -12.27
CA SER A 185 26.55 -7.62 -12.32
C SER A 185 26.06 -6.35 -13.01
N VAL A 186 26.62 -5.19 -12.63
CA VAL A 186 26.28 -3.89 -13.22
C VAL A 186 26.72 -3.80 -14.68
N TRP A 187 27.94 -4.27 -14.98
CA TRP A 187 28.45 -4.31 -16.34
C TRP A 187 27.59 -5.18 -17.27
N THR A 188 27.13 -6.34 -16.80
CA THR A 188 26.29 -7.26 -17.58
C THR A 188 24.98 -6.59 -18.02
N VAL A 189 24.35 -5.82 -17.11
CA VAL A 189 23.16 -5.02 -17.44
C VAL A 189 23.50 -3.93 -18.45
N GLY A 190 24.57 -3.17 -18.21
CA GLY A 190 25.02 -2.10 -19.10
C GLY A 190 25.33 -2.58 -20.53
N TRP A 191 25.92 -3.77 -20.65
CA TRP A 191 26.24 -4.39 -21.92
C TRP A 191 25.00 -4.91 -22.65
N LYS A 192 24.12 -5.64 -21.95
CA LYS A 192 22.97 -6.30 -22.59
C LYS A 192 21.82 -5.36 -22.91
N LEU A 193 21.66 -4.26 -22.17
CA LEU A 193 20.51 -3.36 -22.29
C LEU A 193 20.91 -1.91 -22.62
N PRO A 194 21.43 -1.64 -23.84
CA PRO A 194 21.82 -0.28 -24.23
C PRO A 194 20.63 0.71 -24.29
N MET A 195 19.40 0.19 -24.39
CA MET A 195 18.15 0.97 -24.43
C MET A 195 17.50 1.14 -23.05
N LEU A 196 18.16 0.71 -21.96
CA LEU A 196 17.60 0.79 -20.61
C LEU A 196 17.30 2.24 -20.22
N GLN A 197 16.09 2.47 -19.68
CA GLN A 197 15.65 3.82 -19.29
C GLN A 197 15.89 4.11 -17.81
N SER A 198 15.78 3.10 -16.95
CA SER A 198 15.87 3.26 -15.50
C SER A 198 16.73 2.18 -14.88
N PHE A 199 17.76 2.57 -14.14
CA PHE A 199 18.65 1.63 -13.44
C PHE A 199 18.78 2.01 -11.96
N THR A 200 18.47 1.06 -11.09
CA THR A 200 18.60 1.20 -9.63
C THR A 200 19.63 0.22 -9.09
N ILE A 201 20.51 0.73 -8.24
CA ILE A 201 21.54 0.03 -7.48
C ILE A 201 21.27 0.35 -6.01
N SER A 202 20.74 -0.62 -5.27
CA SER A 202 20.31 -0.46 -3.88
C SER A 202 21.04 -1.43 -2.96
N SER A 203 20.97 -1.21 -1.64
CA SER A 203 21.43 -2.20 -0.65
C SER A 203 20.25 -2.77 0.11
N ILE A 204 20.30 -4.08 0.36
CA ILE A 204 19.36 -4.76 1.24
C ILE A 204 19.61 -4.25 2.66
N ARG A 205 18.57 -3.73 3.31
CA ARG A 205 18.63 -3.32 4.72
C ARG A 205 18.22 -4.52 5.57
N HIS A 206 19.15 -5.11 6.31
CA HIS A 206 18.79 -6.11 7.32
C HIS A 206 17.98 -5.44 8.44
N ALA A 207 17.00 -6.16 8.98
CA ALA A 207 16.06 -5.69 10.03
C ALA A 207 16.71 -5.25 11.36
N GLY A 208 18.05 -5.25 11.46
CA GLY A 208 18.83 -4.87 12.64
C GLY A 208 19.29 -3.41 12.70
N GLY A 209 18.69 -2.48 11.95
CA GLY A 209 18.87 -1.04 12.13
C GLY A 209 20.26 -0.45 11.84
N HIS A 210 21.29 -1.26 11.62
CA HIS A 210 22.62 -0.78 11.24
C HIS A 210 22.59 -0.23 9.81
N ARG A 211 23.04 1.02 9.63
CA ARG A 211 23.29 1.58 8.30
C ARG A 211 24.24 0.63 7.56
N PRO A 212 23.93 0.21 6.32
CA PRO A 212 24.84 -0.61 5.55
C PRO A 212 26.19 0.11 5.49
N ARG A 213 27.29 -0.59 5.80
CA ARG A 213 28.62 -0.06 5.53
C ARG A 213 28.64 0.26 4.03
N PRO A 214 28.98 1.49 3.62
CA PRO A 214 29.10 1.80 2.21
C PRO A 214 30.04 0.79 1.61
N LEU A 215 29.56 0.06 0.62
CA LEU A 215 30.43 -0.71 -0.23
C LEU A 215 31.41 0.29 -0.88
N GLY A 216 32.67 -0.13 -1.12
CA GLY A 216 33.67 0.71 -1.78
C GLY A 216 33.21 1.17 -3.18
N THR A 217 34.08 1.82 -3.96
CA THR A 217 33.76 2.23 -5.33
C THR A 217 33.52 1.00 -6.22
N ILE A 218 32.28 0.50 -6.24
CA ILE A 218 31.94 -0.81 -6.83
C ILE A 218 31.77 -0.76 -8.35
N CYS A 219 31.61 0.43 -8.95
CA CYS A 219 31.37 0.53 -10.38
C CYS A 219 32.25 1.60 -11.02
N PRO A 220 33.32 1.23 -11.76
CA PRO A 220 33.92 2.17 -12.69
C PRO A 220 32.88 2.60 -13.74
N PHE A 221 33.02 3.81 -14.28
CA PHE A 221 32.11 4.33 -15.31
C PHE A 221 32.01 3.45 -16.55
N THR A 222 33.03 2.63 -16.84
CA THR A 222 33.01 1.64 -17.93
C THR A 222 31.76 0.77 -17.92
N ASN A 223 31.20 0.49 -16.73
CA ASN A 223 29.98 -0.31 -16.57
C ASN A 223 28.71 0.39 -17.08
N PHE A 224 28.71 1.72 -17.17
CA PHE A 224 27.56 2.53 -17.61
C PHE A 224 27.72 3.08 -19.03
N SER A 225 28.91 2.97 -19.62
CA SER A 225 29.24 3.57 -20.93
C SER A 225 28.32 3.13 -22.08
N GLY A 226 27.70 1.95 -21.99
CA GLY A 226 26.73 1.44 -22.96
C GLY A 226 25.32 2.03 -22.84
N LEU A 227 24.98 2.66 -21.71
CA LEU A 227 23.61 3.05 -21.34
C LEU A 227 23.22 4.43 -21.86
N ARG A 228 23.26 4.62 -23.18
CA ARG A 228 23.06 5.95 -23.81
C ARG A 228 21.63 6.50 -23.69
N LYS A 229 20.64 5.63 -23.44
CA LYS A 229 19.21 6.00 -23.26
C LYS A 229 18.77 6.08 -21.80
N LEU A 230 19.71 6.01 -20.87
CA LEU A 230 19.42 6.05 -19.45
C LEU A 230 18.87 7.42 -19.04
N ARG A 231 17.63 7.43 -18.54
CA ARG A 231 16.94 8.63 -18.05
C ARG A 231 16.99 8.75 -16.54
N ARG A 232 16.99 7.63 -15.83
CA ARG A 232 16.98 7.58 -14.36
C ARG A 232 18.07 6.66 -13.84
N LEU A 233 18.94 7.17 -13.00
CA LEU A 233 19.97 6.40 -12.31
C LEU A 233 19.85 6.63 -10.80
N LYS A 234 19.72 5.55 -10.04
CA LYS A 234 19.64 5.58 -8.58
C LYS A 234 20.72 4.69 -7.98
N ILE A 235 21.65 5.29 -7.22
CA ILE A 235 22.73 4.60 -6.50
C ILE A 235 22.61 4.98 -5.02
N GLU A 236 21.98 4.11 -4.21
CA GLU A 236 21.67 4.44 -2.81
C GLU A 236 22.74 4.02 -1.81
N SER A 237 23.51 2.99 -2.15
CA SER A 237 24.31 2.23 -1.18
C SER A 237 25.81 2.25 -1.41
N HIS A 238 26.24 2.81 -2.53
CA HIS A 238 27.64 2.82 -2.94
C HIS A 238 28.11 4.27 -2.98
N SER A 239 29.25 4.53 -2.35
CA SER A 239 29.90 5.81 -2.53
C SER A 239 30.57 5.83 -3.89
N ALA A 240 30.28 6.87 -4.67
CA ALA A 240 31.06 7.26 -5.82
C ALA A 240 32.13 8.29 -5.41
N ASP A 241 33.17 8.39 -6.24
CA ASP A 241 34.05 9.54 -6.26
C ASP A 241 33.52 10.62 -7.20
N VAL A 242 34.23 11.74 -7.27
CA VAL A 242 33.82 12.89 -8.07
C VAL A 242 34.11 12.69 -9.55
N ASP A 243 35.15 11.95 -9.90
CA ASP A 243 35.50 11.63 -11.29
C ASP A 243 34.39 10.80 -11.95
N PHE A 244 33.83 9.85 -11.21
CA PHE A 244 32.67 9.08 -11.64
C PHE A 244 31.46 9.99 -11.89
N LEU A 245 31.21 10.99 -11.05
CA LEU A 245 30.14 11.97 -11.27
C LEU A 245 30.37 12.77 -12.57
N VAL A 246 31.61 13.23 -12.81
CA VAL A 246 31.98 13.94 -14.03
C VAL A 246 31.76 13.03 -15.25
N GLN A 247 32.15 11.77 -15.17
CA GLN A 247 31.93 10.80 -16.24
C GLN A 247 30.44 10.54 -16.49
N LEU A 248 29.62 10.43 -15.43
CA LEU A 248 28.16 10.32 -15.55
C LEU A 248 27.51 11.51 -16.26
N SER A 249 28.12 12.70 -16.18
CA SER A 249 27.62 13.88 -16.89
C SER A 249 27.64 13.73 -18.42
N SER A 250 28.45 12.80 -18.95
CA SER A 250 28.46 12.47 -20.38
C SER A 250 27.20 11.74 -20.88
N LEU A 251 26.32 11.28 -20.00
CA LEU A 251 25.06 10.61 -20.37
C LEU A 251 24.03 11.66 -20.84
N PRO A 252 23.62 11.66 -22.13
CA PRO A 252 22.87 12.77 -22.72
C PRO A 252 21.42 12.86 -22.23
N ASP A 253 20.77 11.72 -22.00
CA ASP A 253 19.34 11.63 -21.68
C ASP A 253 19.08 11.55 -20.16
N LEU A 254 20.13 11.61 -19.32
CA LEU A 254 20.01 11.44 -17.88
C LEU A 254 19.29 12.64 -17.24
N SER A 255 18.09 12.36 -16.72
CA SER A 255 17.15 13.37 -16.22
C SER A 255 16.95 13.31 -14.71
N HIS A 256 17.08 12.13 -14.10
CA HIS A 256 16.99 11.94 -12.66
C HIS A 256 18.22 11.18 -12.16
N LEU A 257 18.94 11.77 -11.22
CA LEU A 257 20.12 11.18 -10.62
C LEU A 257 19.94 11.13 -9.11
N GLN A 258 20.13 9.96 -8.52
CA GLN A 258 20.32 9.79 -7.09
C GLN A 258 21.68 9.13 -6.84
N ILE A 259 22.56 9.77 -6.06
CA ILE A 259 23.93 9.32 -5.85
C ILE A 259 24.48 9.70 -4.46
N VAL A 260 25.44 8.94 -3.96
CA VAL A 260 26.18 9.21 -2.72
C VAL A 260 27.65 9.43 -3.05
N ILE A 261 28.26 10.52 -2.58
CA ILE A 261 29.65 10.89 -2.85
C ILE A 261 30.36 11.16 -1.52
N SER A 262 31.36 10.34 -1.18
CA SER A 262 32.01 10.39 0.15
C SER A 262 33.49 10.82 0.13
N GLN A 263 34.12 10.92 -1.03
CA GLN A 263 35.55 11.23 -1.16
C GLN A 263 35.77 12.50 -1.99
N SER A 264 36.75 13.32 -1.59
CA SER A 264 37.29 14.41 -2.40
C SER A 264 38.80 14.22 -2.55
N LEU A 265 39.38 14.47 -3.73
CA LEU A 265 40.72 15.05 -4.01
C LEU A 265 41.10 14.84 -5.51
N PRO A 266 41.99 15.66 -6.12
CA PRO A 266 42.40 17.04 -5.83
C PRO A 266 41.81 18.07 -6.82
N THR A 267 41.86 19.32 -6.37
CA THR A 267 41.91 20.56 -7.15
C THR A 267 42.84 20.44 -8.35
N ASP A 268 42.30 20.42 -9.57
CA ASP A 268 42.66 21.40 -10.62
C ASP A 268 41.82 21.19 -11.89
N SER A 269 41.17 22.29 -12.31
CA SER A 269 40.49 22.46 -13.61
C SER A 269 39.52 21.37 -14.07
N TRP A 270 38.30 21.36 -13.54
CA TRP A 270 37.18 20.71 -14.24
C TRP A 270 36.82 21.55 -15.48
N LYS A 271 37.54 21.34 -16.58
CA LYS A 271 37.03 21.72 -17.90
C LYS A 271 36.08 20.61 -18.34
N VAL A 272 34.79 20.83 -18.12
CA VAL A 272 33.75 19.91 -18.62
C VAL A 272 33.09 20.62 -19.78
N ASP A 273 33.31 20.11 -20.99
CA ASP A 273 32.79 20.72 -22.20
C ASP A 273 31.26 20.57 -22.33
N ASP A 274 30.64 19.63 -21.59
CA ASP A 274 29.22 19.28 -21.84
C ASP A 274 28.27 19.13 -20.63
N GLY A 275 28.76 18.83 -19.42
CA GLY A 275 27.96 18.75 -18.20
C GLY A 275 26.70 17.88 -18.28
N PHE A 276 25.86 17.90 -17.25
CA PHE A 276 24.54 17.30 -17.29
C PHE A 276 23.59 18.19 -18.11
N ARG A 277 23.32 17.76 -19.36
CA ARG A 277 22.50 18.51 -20.31
C ARG A 277 20.99 18.43 -20.04
N SER A 278 20.52 17.30 -19.51
CA SER A 278 19.09 16.96 -19.38
C SER A 278 18.64 16.76 -17.93
N LEU A 279 19.49 17.02 -16.95
CA LEU A 279 19.20 16.73 -15.54
C LEU A 279 18.17 17.69 -14.97
N VAL A 280 17.06 17.12 -14.51
CA VAL A 280 15.88 17.82 -13.97
C VAL A 280 15.73 17.58 -12.47
N SER A 281 16.11 16.40 -11.98
CA SER A 281 16.03 16.03 -10.57
C SER A 281 17.36 15.47 -10.08
N LEU A 282 17.90 16.06 -9.00
CA LEU A 282 19.11 15.59 -8.33
C LEU A 282 18.81 15.26 -6.87
N TYR A 283 19.08 14.04 -6.45
CA TYR A 283 19.21 13.64 -5.06
C TYR A 283 20.67 13.29 -4.81
N ILE A 284 21.34 14.02 -3.94
CA ILE A 284 22.77 13.81 -3.69
C ILE A 284 23.07 13.81 -2.20
N THR A 285 23.77 12.78 -1.75
CA THR A 285 24.37 12.74 -0.41
C THR A 285 25.85 13.03 -0.55
N THR A 286 26.33 14.17 -0.08
CA THR A 286 27.73 14.60 -0.24
C THR A 286 28.11 15.69 0.78
N PRO A 287 29.39 15.92 1.10
CA PRO A 287 29.81 17.10 1.85
C PRO A 287 29.43 18.40 1.12
N VAL A 288 28.90 19.39 1.85
CA VAL A 288 28.46 20.67 1.27
C VAL A 288 29.57 21.43 0.53
N SER A 289 30.83 21.25 0.92
CA SER A 289 32.00 21.87 0.26
C SER A 289 32.16 21.47 -1.21
N LEU A 290 31.58 20.35 -1.65
CA LEU A 290 31.62 19.91 -3.03
C LEU A 290 30.45 20.43 -3.87
N MET A 291 29.36 20.87 -3.24
CA MET A 291 28.12 21.21 -3.94
C MET A 291 28.27 22.34 -4.96
N PRO A 292 28.97 23.47 -4.68
CA PRO A 292 29.18 24.50 -5.71
C PRO A 292 29.82 23.95 -6.99
N ARG A 293 30.74 22.98 -6.86
CA ARG A 293 31.39 22.32 -8.01
C ARG A 293 30.42 21.37 -8.73
N VAL A 294 29.64 20.59 -7.98
CA VAL A 294 28.59 19.72 -8.54
C VAL A 294 27.55 20.52 -9.32
N LEU A 295 27.07 21.63 -8.75
CA LEU A 295 26.08 22.47 -9.41
C LEU A 295 26.59 23.05 -10.72
N ARG A 296 27.89 23.33 -10.84
CA ARG A 296 28.53 23.81 -12.09
C ARG A 296 28.53 22.78 -13.21
N LEU A 297 28.50 21.49 -12.89
CA LEU A 297 28.35 20.42 -13.87
C LEU A 297 26.96 20.40 -14.51
N ILE A 298 25.95 21.03 -13.91
CA ILE A 298 24.56 20.95 -14.39
C ILE A 298 24.26 22.13 -15.29
N ARG A 299 23.44 21.97 -16.32
CA ARG A 299 22.99 23.10 -17.15
C ARG A 299 22.19 24.10 -16.31
N SER A 300 22.57 25.38 -16.36
CA SER A 300 21.82 26.45 -15.66
C SER A 300 20.34 26.45 -16.07
N GLY A 301 19.45 26.53 -15.08
CA GLY A 301 18.00 26.54 -15.25
C GLY A 301 17.35 25.18 -15.58
N SER A 302 18.10 24.08 -15.68
CA SER A 302 17.51 22.77 -16.02
C SER A 302 16.85 22.07 -14.84
N LEU A 303 17.30 22.35 -13.62
CA LEU A 303 16.89 21.65 -12.42
C LEU A 303 15.55 22.15 -11.89
N THR A 304 14.61 21.23 -11.64
CA THR A 304 13.32 21.53 -10.99
C THR A 304 13.25 20.98 -9.56
N SER A 305 14.05 19.95 -9.24
CA SER A 305 14.09 19.32 -7.93
C SER A 305 15.51 19.06 -7.46
N LEU A 306 15.86 19.53 -6.26
CA LEU A 306 17.14 19.30 -5.61
C LEU A 306 16.93 18.77 -4.19
N VAL A 307 17.51 17.61 -3.90
CA VAL A 307 17.61 17.05 -2.54
C VAL A 307 19.08 16.88 -2.21
N HIS A 308 19.56 17.62 -1.21
CA HIS A 308 20.91 17.53 -0.68
C HIS A 308 20.89 16.96 0.74
N ILE A 309 21.79 16.01 1.00
CA ILE A 309 22.01 15.44 2.33
C ILE A 309 23.51 15.47 2.66
N ASP A 310 23.88 16.17 3.73
CA ASP A 310 25.21 16.11 4.31
C ASP A 310 25.20 15.21 5.56
N ASP A 311 25.83 14.04 5.42
CA ASP A 311 26.05 13.06 6.48
C ASP A 311 27.51 13.07 7.01
N HIS A 312 28.34 14.02 6.57
CA HIS A 312 29.78 14.07 6.82
C HIS A 312 30.16 15.18 7.81
N SER A 313 29.58 16.37 7.64
CA SER A 313 29.95 17.59 8.36
C SER A 313 29.50 17.59 9.83
N GLN A 314 30.40 17.95 10.75
CA GLN A 314 30.14 17.88 12.20
C GLN A 314 29.90 19.23 12.86
N SER A 315 30.36 20.34 12.27
CA SER A 315 30.33 21.66 12.89
C SER A 315 29.83 22.74 11.94
N TYR A 316 28.82 23.51 12.35
CA TYR A 316 28.28 24.63 11.58
C TYR A 316 29.33 25.72 11.31
N ASN A 317 30.20 26.00 12.29
CA ASN A 317 31.22 27.04 12.18
C ASN A 317 32.25 26.73 11.08
N GLU A 318 32.50 25.45 10.80
CA GLU A 318 33.44 25.01 9.77
C GLU A 318 32.82 25.09 8.37
N ILE A 319 31.51 24.87 8.25
CA ILE A 319 30.83 24.73 6.96
C ILE A 319 29.98 25.93 6.55
N GLY A 320 29.75 26.92 7.42
CA GLY A 320 28.82 28.03 7.16
C GLY A 320 29.11 28.77 5.85
N HIS A 321 30.38 29.03 5.54
CA HIS A 321 30.77 29.66 4.27
C HIS A 321 30.45 28.77 3.06
N PHE A 322 30.72 27.45 3.13
CA PHE A 322 30.33 26.50 2.08
C PHE A 322 28.81 26.41 1.90
N MET A 323 28.04 26.50 2.99
CA MET A 323 26.57 26.55 2.94
C MET A 323 26.10 27.82 2.22
N GLN A 324 26.67 28.98 2.56
CA GLN A 324 26.34 30.25 1.91
C GLN A 324 26.68 30.25 0.42
N ASP A 325 27.87 29.75 0.05
CA ASP A 325 28.29 29.59 -1.34
C ASP A 325 27.34 28.66 -2.10
N PHE A 326 26.98 27.54 -1.48
CA PHE A 326 26.03 26.59 -2.05
C PHE A 326 24.66 27.22 -2.28
N HIS A 327 24.08 27.90 -1.29
CA HIS A 327 22.77 28.54 -1.42
C HIS A 327 22.78 29.66 -2.46
N THR A 328 23.85 30.46 -2.51
CA THR A 328 24.02 31.51 -3.52
C THR A 328 24.12 30.92 -4.93
N GLU A 329 24.87 29.84 -5.11
CA GLU A 329 25.01 29.15 -6.39
C GLU A 329 23.68 28.49 -6.82
N ILE A 330 22.88 27.95 -5.89
CA ILE A 330 21.53 27.44 -6.20
C ILE A 330 20.66 28.53 -6.82
N VAL A 331 20.58 29.69 -6.17
CA VAL A 331 19.68 30.78 -6.57
C VAL A 331 20.13 31.40 -7.89
N SER A 332 21.44 31.57 -8.06
CA SER A 332 22.04 32.11 -9.28
C SER A 332 21.80 31.20 -10.49
N ARG A 333 21.96 29.87 -10.34
CA ARG A 333 21.86 28.93 -11.46
C ARG A 333 20.48 28.34 -11.68
N PHE A 334 19.64 28.25 -10.64
CA PHE A 334 18.36 27.54 -10.70
C PHE A 334 17.21 28.36 -10.09
N PRO A 335 16.93 29.58 -10.60
CA PRO A 335 15.85 30.42 -10.08
C PRO A 335 14.45 29.81 -10.30
N SER A 336 14.32 28.83 -11.21
CA SER A 336 13.07 28.12 -11.52
C SER A 336 12.84 26.84 -10.71
N LEU A 337 13.63 26.61 -9.65
CA LEU A 337 13.52 25.42 -8.82
C LEU A 337 12.14 25.34 -8.15
N LEU A 338 11.49 24.17 -8.23
CA LEU A 338 10.19 23.92 -7.64
C LEU A 338 10.31 23.21 -6.29
N ASN A 339 11.25 22.27 -6.17
CA ASN A 339 11.43 21.45 -4.98
C ASN A 339 12.86 21.57 -4.47
N LEU A 340 13.03 21.94 -3.20
CA LEU A 340 14.33 22.05 -2.55
C LEU A 340 14.29 21.41 -1.16
N SER A 341 15.13 20.40 -0.94
CA SER A 341 15.34 19.78 0.36
C SER A 341 16.81 19.81 0.72
N ILE A 342 17.18 20.46 1.83
CA ILE A 342 18.55 20.53 2.32
C ILE A 342 18.62 19.98 3.74
N ASN A 343 19.40 18.92 3.93
CA ASN A 343 19.47 18.19 5.19
C ASN A 343 20.91 18.03 5.67
N TYR A 344 21.21 18.51 6.89
CA TYR A 344 22.54 18.33 7.51
C TYR A 344 22.36 17.50 8.77
N ARG A 345 22.68 16.19 8.70
CA ARG A 345 22.28 15.24 9.76
C ARG A 345 23.16 15.26 11.01
N LYS A 346 24.38 15.78 10.90
CA LYS A 346 25.40 15.74 11.96
C LYS A 346 25.79 17.12 12.51
N CYS A 347 25.28 18.21 11.93
CA CYS A 347 25.56 19.56 12.39
C CYS A 347 24.69 19.93 13.59
N ASN A 348 25.05 19.43 14.77
CA ASN A 348 24.34 19.71 16.02
C ASN A 348 25.29 20.42 17.00
N GLY A 349 25.02 21.68 17.34
CA GLY A 349 25.76 22.43 18.35
C GLY A 349 25.03 23.71 18.75
N GLN A 350 25.08 24.07 20.04
CA GLN A 350 24.60 25.38 20.49
C GLN A 350 25.56 26.46 20.01
N LEU A 351 25.10 27.33 19.12
CA LEU A 351 25.94 28.40 18.56
C LEU A 351 25.77 29.71 19.38
N THR A 352 26.82 30.54 19.45
CA THR A 352 26.91 31.79 20.24
C THR A 352 26.08 32.94 19.63
N GLN A 353 25.88 34.08 20.31
CA GLN A 353 25.09 35.19 19.74
C GLN A 353 25.62 35.71 18.39
N GLN A 354 26.95 35.82 18.23
CA GLN A 354 27.61 36.21 16.97
C GLN A 354 27.37 35.22 15.81
N SER A 355 26.96 34.00 16.11
CA SER A 355 26.64 33.00 15.09
C SER A 355 25.22 33.13 14.53
N ARG A 356 24.31 33.85 15.22
CA ARG A 356 22.91 33.99 14.80
C ARG A 356 22.78 34.84 13.53
N ASP A 357 23.48 35.96 13.48
CA ASP A 357 23.53 36.83 12.30
C ASP A 357 24.15 36.09 11.11
N SER A 358 25.15 35.24 11.39
CA SER A 358 25.76 34.35 10.40
C SER A 358 24.81 33.26 9.89
N THR A 359 23.84 32.79 10.69
CA THR A 359 22.88 31.77 10.21
C THR A 359 21.79 32.36 9.33
N LEU A 360 21.36 33.59 9.60
CA LEU A 360 20.45 34.31 8.71
C LEU A 360 21.11 34.62 7.37
N ALA A 361 22.35 35.13 7.35
CA ALA A 361 23.09 35.42 6.13
C ALA A 361 23.35 34.19 5.24
N VAL A 362 23.50 33.01 5.85
CA VAL A 362 23.59 31.73 5.12
C VAL A 362 22.25 31.37 4.49
N PHE A 363 21.13 31.63 5.16
CA PHE A 363 19.79 31.24 4.71
C PHE A 363 19.19 32.21 3.69
N GLU A 364 19.42 33.51 3.86
CA GLU A 364 18.84 34.62 3.09
C GLU A 364 18.84 34.41 1.57
N PRO A 365 19.92 33.91 0.91
CA PRO A 365 19.93 33.72 -0.53
C PRO A 365 18.75 32.90 -1.07
N LEU A 366 18.30 31.88 -0.31
CA LEU A 366 17.23 30.98 -0.73
C LEU A 366 15.87 31.68 -0.92
N CYS A 367 15.70 32.87 -0.34
CA CYS A 367 14.50 33.71 -0.55
C CYS A 367 14.37 34.16 -2.02
N GLY A 368 15.43 34.10 -2.82
CA GLY A 368 15.37 34.40 -4.26
C GLY A 368 14.61 33.37 -5.11
N LEU A 369 14.24 32.20 -4.55
CA LEU A 369 13.57 31.11 -5.26
C LEU A 369 12.04 31.30 -5.30
N CYS A 370 11.54 32.25 -6.08
CA CYS A 370 10.12 32.64 -6.05
C CYS A 370 9.13 31.59 -6.60
N LYS A 371 9.59 30.57 -7.33
CA LYS A 371 8.75 29.49 -7.91
C LYS A 371 8.66 28.24 -7.04
N LEU A 372 9.18 28.30 -5.82
CA LEU A 372 9.28 27.15 -4.93
C LEU A 372 7.89 26.67 -4.49
N ARG A 373 7.67 25.36 -4.59
CA ARG A 373 6.44 24.66 -4.21
C ARG A 373 6.63 23.75 -3.01
N GLU A 374 7.80 23.13 -2.89
CA GLU A 374 8.16 22.27 -1.78
C GLU A 374 9.52 22.68 -1.23
N PHE A 375 9.55 23.02 0.06
CA PHE A 375 10.79 23.39 0.75
C PHE A 375 10.95 22.60 2.04
N THR A 376 12.12 21.99 2.20
CA THR A 376 12.54 21.37 3.46
C THR A 376 13.95 21.83 3.80
N TYR A 377 14.14 22.37 5.00
CA TYR A 377 15.42 22.88 5.45
C TYR A 377 15.66 22.42 6.89
N ASN A 378 16.57 21.46 7.04
CA ASN A 378 16.89 20.82 8.31
C ASN A 378 18.17 21.33 9.03
N PRO A 379 18.80 22.46 8.65
CA PRO A 379 19.60 23.26 9.59
C PRO A 379 18.75 23.96 10.65
N MET A 380 19.41 24.64 11.59
CA MET A 380 18.77 25.51 12.58
C MET A 380 18.95 27.00 12.19
N PRO A 381 18.17 27.54 11.22
CA PRO A 381 18.26 28.96 10.90
C PRO A 381 17.72 29.83 12.04
N THR A 382 18.24 31.05 12.18
CA THR A 382 17.64 32.08 13.04
C THR A 382 16.45 32.70 12.29
N LEU A 383 15.24 32.34 12.69
CA LEU A 383 13.99 32.84 12.08
C LEU A 383 13.15 33.50 13.16
N GLU A 384 13.35 34.79 13.39
CA GLU A 384 12.49 35.57 14.27
C GLU A 384 11.17 35.95 13.54
N THR A 385 10.12 36.29 14.29
CA THR A 385 8.80 36.66 13.73
C THR A 385 8.92 37.67 12.58
N GLY A 386 9.67 38.75 12.76
CA GLY A 386 9.82 39.78 11.72
C GLY A 386 10.49 39.30 10.44
N ILE A 387 11.44 38.35 10.54
CA ILE A 387 12.10 37.74 9.36
C ILE A 387 11.10 36.89 8.58
N VAL A 388 10.29 36.09 9.30
CA VAL A 388 9.28 35.25 8.65
C VAL A 388 8.24 36.12 7.93
N GLU A 389 7.78 37.20 8.58
CA GLU A 389 6.73 38.07 8.06
C GLU A 389 7.19 38.95 6.91
N LEU A 390 8.38 39.54 6.99
CA LEU A 390 8.84 40.55 6.04
C LEU A 390 9.66 39.97 4.88
N LEU A 391 10.34 38.84 5.08
CA LEU A 391 11.26 38.27 4.09
C LEU A 391 10.74 36.96 3.52
N LEU A 392 10.43 35.98 4.38
CA LEU A 392 10.11 34.62 3.94
C LEU A 392 8.72 34.49 3.31
N ALA A 393 7.68 34.95 4.01
CA ALA A 393 6.32 34.79 3.54
C ALA A 393 6.10 35.46 2.16
N PRO A 394 6.62 36.69 1.90
CA PRO A 394 6.49 37.32 0.59
C PRO A 394 7.36 36.66 -0.51
N ALA A 395 8.45 35.99 -0.13
CA ALA A 395 9.38 35.39 -1.09
C ALA A 395 8.79 34.20 -1.86
N TRP A 396 7.88 33.42 -1.26
CA TRP A 396 7.43 32.13 -1.80
C TRP A 396 5.90 32.03 -1.95
N PRO A 397 5.28 32.79 -2.87
CA PRO A 397 3.82 32.80 -3.03
C PRO A 397 3.22 31.48 -3.55
N GLU A 398 4.00 30.65 -4.27
CA GLU A 398 3.55 29.36 -4.82
C GLU A 398 3.76 28.16 -3.87
N ILE A 399 4.26 28.39 -2.65
CA ILE A 399 4.63 27.30 -1.73
C ILE A 399 3.40 26.48 -1.31
N ARG A 400 3.56 25.15 -1.31
CA ARG A 400 2.57 24.15 -0.91
C ARG A 400 3.01 23.39 0.33
N VAL A 401 4.29 23.03 0.38
CA VAL A 401 4.90 22.32 1.52
C VAL A 401 6.04 23.17 2.05
N PHE A 402 5.93 23.62 3.29
CA PHE A 402 6.97 24.41 3.96
C PHE A 402 7.40 23.74 5.26
N ASN A 403 8.64 23.24 5.31
CA ASN A 403 9.16 22.46 6.44
C ASN A 403 10.53 22.95 6.93
N ILE A 404 10.55 23.58 8.11
CA ILE A 404 11.74 23.95 8.88
C ILE A 404 11.52 23.49 10.33
N PRO A 405 11.80 22.22 10.66
CA PRO A 405 11.39 21.64 11.94
C PRO A 405 12.24 22.11 13.13
N LEU A 406 13.37 22.79 12.88
CA LEU A 406 14.29 23.27 13.90
C LEU A 406 14.65 24.73 13.59
N VAL A 407 14.58 25.59 14.60
CA VAL A 407 15.01 27.00 14.51
C VAL A 407 15.96 27.32 15.66
N GLN A 408 16.85 28.28 15.46
CA GLN A 408 17.74 28.79 16.49
C GLN A 408 17.22 30.10 17.08
N GLY A 409 17.36 30.28 18.39
CA GLY A 409 16.96 31.52 19.07
C GLY A 409 15.49 31.52 19.48
N PRO A 410 14.86 32.71 19.65
CA PRO A 410 13.45 32.78 19.99
C PRO A 410 12.60 32.24 18.84
N CYS A 411 11.63 31.37 19.17
CA CYS A 411 10.73 30.82 18.16
C CYS A 411 9.81 31.93 17.58
N PRO A 412 9.48 31.87 16.28
CA PRO A 412 8.43 32.69 15.70
C PRO A 412 7.14 32.63 16.52
N THR A 413 6.50 33.77 16.74
CA THR A 413 5.21 33.85 17.42
C THR A 413 4.08 33.43 16.47
N TYR A 414 2.93 33.04 17.03
CA TYR A 414 1.75 32.66 16.25
C TYR A 414 1.28 33.69 15.20
N GLY A 415 1.67 34.97 15.34
CA GLY A 415 1.36 36.02 14.36
C GLY A 415 1.83 35.71 12.93
N VAL A 416 2.91 34.95 12.78
CA VAL A 416 3.44 34.55 11.47
C VAL A 416 2.44 33.73 10.65
N LEU A 417 1.53 33.01 11.31
CA LEU A 417 0.50 32.21 10.63
C LEU A 417 -0.42 33.07 9.77
N CYS A 418 -0.72 34.30 10.23
CA CYS A 418 -1.58 35.21 9.48
C CYS A 418 -0.89 35.70 8.22
N THR A 419 0.39 36.07 8.34
CA THR A 419 1.19 36.53 7.21
C THR A 419 1.42 35.41 6.21
N LEU A 420 1.71 34.19 6.67
CA LEU A 420 1.81 33.01 5.80
C LEU A 420 0.48 32.70 5.09
N ALA A 421 -0.65 32.76 5.78
CA ALA A 421 -1.96 32.53 5.16
C ALA A 421 -2.30 33.58 4.09
N LYS A 422 -1.82 34.82 4.25
CA LYS A 422 -2.02 35.91 3.27
C LYS A 422 -1.08 35.80 2.07
N CYS A 423 0.20 35.57 2.31
CA CYS A 423 1.24 35.58 1.27
C CYS A 423 1.33 34.23 0.51
N CYS A 424 0.96 33.12 1.15
CA CYS A 424 1.14 31.76 0.62
C CYS A 424 -0.21 31.03 0.45
N PRO A 425 -1.09 31.46 -0.48
CA PRO A 425 -2.48 30.97 -0.58
C PRO A 425 -2.61 29.49 -0.96
N HIS A 426 -1.54 28.87 -1.44
CA HIS A 426 -1.50 27.47 -1.86
C HIS A 426 -0.91 26.52 -0.81
N LEU A 427 -0.53 27.04 0.36
CA LEU A 427 0.12 26.26 1.42
C LEU A 427 -0.83 25.17 1.95
N SER A 428 -0.43 23.92 1.81
CA SER A 428 -1.17 22.74 2.27
C SER A 428 -0.54 22.08 3.49
N GLU A 429 0.78 22.19 3.65
CA GLU A 429 1.52 21.58 4.74
C GLU A 429 2.54 22.57 5.31
N LEU A 430 2.43 22.83 6.61
CA LEU A 430 3.34 23.71 7.35
C LEU A 430 3.95 22.94 8.52
N SER A 431 5.27 22.90 8.59
CA SER A 431 6.02 22.33 9.71
C SER A 431 7.11 23.30 10.15
N MET A 432 6.89 24.01 11.27
CA MET A 432 7.88 24.91 11.86
C MET A 432 7.55 25.19 13.33
N PRO A 433 8.55 25.40 14.22
CA PRO A 433 8.29 25.81 15.60
C PRO A 433 7.56 27.16 15.68
N ILE A 434 6.37 27.18 16.27
CA ILE A 434 5.55 28.37 16.48
C ILE A 434 5.16 28.49 17.95
N ALA A 435 5.54 29.61 18.58
CA ALA A 435 5.24 29.90 19.97
C ALA A 435 3.89 30.59 20.13
N PHE A 436 3.05 30.04 21.02
CA PHE A 436 1.83 30.66 21.50
C PHE A 436 2.06 31.24 22.90
N PRO A 437 1.45 32.39 23.23
CA PRO A 437 1.58 33.00 24.54
C PRO A 437 0.95 32.11 25.62
N SER A 438 1.63 32.03 26.76
CA SER A 438 1.15 31.32 27.95
C SER A 438 0.32 32.19 28.88
N ASP A 439 0.29 33.51 28.65
CA ASP A 439 -0.49 34.46 29.44
C ASP A 439 -1.98 34.42 29.07
N ASP A 440 -2.82 35.09 29.88
CA ASP A 440 -4.27 35.13 29.69
C ASP A 440 -4.73 36.14 28.63
N ALA A 441 -3.81 36.87 27.99
CA ALA A 441 -4.17 37.87 26.99
C ALA A 441 -4.94 37.22 25.82
N PRO A 442 -6.00 37.84 25.28
CA PRO A 442 -6.72 37.28 24.14
C PRO A 442 -5.77 37.15 22.95
N LEU A 443 -5.83 36.02 22.24
CA LEU A 443 -5.14 35.88 20.95
C LEU A 443 -5.79 36.88 19.99
N GLY A 444 -4.98 37.66 19.28
CA GLY A 444 -5.48 38.65 18.33
C GLY A 444 -6.33 37.98 17.25
N ASP A 445 -7.62 38.32 17.21
CA ASP A 445 -8.60 37.83 16.24
C ASP A 445 -8.98 38.91 15.20
N ASP A 446 -8.06 39.87 14.98
CA ASP A 446 -8.23 40.99 14.01
C ASP A 446 -8.10 40.53 12.55
N HIS A 447 -8.28 39.24 12.31
CA HIS A 447 -8.13 38.60 11.02
C HIS A 447 -9.53 38.24 10.53
N GLY A 448 -9.99 38.88 9.45
CA GLY A 448 -11.23 38.47 8.79
C GLY A 448 -11.23 36.96 8.48
N PRO A 449 -12.38 36.33 8.21
CA PRO A 449 -12.48 34.88 8.08
C PRO A 449 -11.56 34.35 6.97
N PHE A 450 -10.46 33.69 7.36
CA PHE A 450 -9.57 33.01 6.44
C PHE A 450 -10.16 31.64 6.11
N SER A 451 -10.45 31.38 4.84
CA SER A 451 -10.80 30.04 4.35
C SER A 451 -9.58 29.35 3.74
N HIS A 452 -8.45 29.44 4.43
CA HIS A 452 -7.18 28.97 3.91
C HIS A 452 -7.15 27.43 3.86
N LYS A 453 -6.60 26.86 2.78
CA LYS A 453 -6.65 25.41 2.48
C LYS A 453 -5.53 24.59 3.15
N LEU A 454 -4.99 25.08 4.27
CA LEU A 454 -3.96 24.37 5.02
C LEU A 454 -4.57 23.08 5.59
N ARG A 455 -3.85 21.96 5.41
CA ARG A 455 -4.29 20.62 5.82
C ARG A 455 -3.48 20.07 6.97
N ILE A 456 -2.17 20.25 6.94
CA ILE A 456 -1.26 19.70 7.94
C ILE A 456 -0.51 20.86 8.60
N LEU A 457 -0.59 20.94 9.93
CA LEU A 457 0.18 21.86 10.75
C LEU A 457 1.03 21.05 11.74
N SER A 458 2.34 21.27 11.75
CA SER A 458 3.25 20.71 12.73
C SER A 458 4.07 21.82 13.37
N SER A 459 4.07 21.89 14.70
CA SER A 459 4.88 22.81 15.48
C SER A 459 5.84 22.05 16.39
N PRO A 460 6.89 21.42 15.83
CA PRO A 460 7.82 20.58 16.58
C PRO A 460 8.52 21.36 17.69
N ASN A 461 8.81 20.68 18.81
CA ASN A 461 9.54 21.23 19.96
C ASN A 461 8.90 22.45 20.66
N THR A 462 7.62 22.73 20.41
CA THR A 462 6.86 23.78 21.10
C THR A 462 5.82 23.18 22.03
N SER A 463 5.54 23.86 23.14
CA SER A 463 4.45 23.50 24.04
C SER A 463 3.32 24.51 23.98
N VAL A 464 2.09 24.03 24.22
CA VAL A 464 0.89 24.85 24.32
C VAL A 464 0.23 24.55 25.67
N SER A 465 -0.27 25.57 26.35
CA SER A 465 -1.04 25.43 27.59
C SER A 465 -2.53 25.79 27.41
N ARG A 466 -2.84 26.75 26.51
CA ARG A 466 -4.20 27.27 26.29
C ARG A 466 -4.90 26.58 25.11
N PHE A 467 -5.18 25.29 25.27
CA PHE A 467 -5.65 24.43 24.17
C PHE A 467 -6.88 24.98 23.44
N ALA A 468 -7.90 25.43 24.18
CA ALA A 468 -9.16 25.91 23.60
C ALA A 468 -8.99 27.23 22.82
N SER A 469 -8.21 28.17 23.34
CA SER A 469 -7.94 29.44 22.66
C SER A 469 -7.16 29.22 21.37
N VAL A 470 -6.11 28.39 21.43
CA VAL A 470 -5.30 28.03 20.25
C VAL A 470 -6.14 27.27 19.22
N ALA A 471 -6.96 26.30 19.66
CA ALA A 471 -7.84 25.56 18.76
C ALA A 471 -8.86 26.47 18.06
N ARG A 472 -9.47 27.42 18.78
CA ARG A 472 -10.39 28.41 18.17
C ARG A 472 -9.68 29.29 17.15
N TYR A 473 -8.49 29.78 17.47
CA TYR A 473 -7.68 30.59 16.56
C TYR A 473 -7.33 29.83 15.28
N LEU A 474 -6.82 28.59 15.42
CA LEU A 474 -6.47 27.74 14.28
C LEU A 474 -7.68 27.35 13.45
N ASP A 475 -8.80 27.00 14.09
CA ASP A 475 -10.04 26.64 13.38
C ASP A 475 -10.59 27.82 12.58
N GLY A 476 -10.53 29.04 13.14
CA GLY A 476 -10.95 30.27 12.47
C GLY A 476 -10.11 30.61 11.25
N MET A 477 -8.80 30.35 11.29
CA MET A 477 -7.89 30.65 10.18
C MET A 477 -7.74 29.53 9.14
N PHE A 478 -7.74 28.29 9.60
CA PHE A 478 -7.43 27.10 8.81
C PHE A 478 -8.55 26.05 8.97
N PRO A 479 -9.74 26.32 8.42
CA PRO A 479 -10.92 25.49 8.64
C PRO A 479 -10.84 24.07 8.04
N PHE A 480 -9.81 23.79 7.23
CA PHE A 480 -9.60 22.54 6.51
C PHE A 480 -8.46 21.66 7.06
N LEU A 481 -7.97 21.95 8.27
CA LEU A 481 -6.96 21.13 8.95
C LEU A 481 -7.46 19.69 9.13
N ILE A 482 -6.59 18.73 8.82
CA ILE A 482 -6.82 17.28 8.98
C ILE A 482 -5.84 16.65 9.97
N SER A 483 -4.71 17.30 10.23
CA SER A 483 -3.70 16.83 11.19
C SER A 483 -2.98 18.01 11.82
N ILE A 484 -2.84 17.97 13.14
CA ILE A 484 -2.16 18.97 13.95
C ILE A 484 -1.21 18.25 14.89
N SER A 485 0.06 18.64 14.92
CA SER A 485 1.07 17.97 15.75
C SER A 485 2.09 18.96 16.33
N GLY A 486 2.79 18.55 17.40
CA GLY A 486 3.83 19.36 18.02
C GLY A 486 4.41 18.71 19.27
N GLY A 487 4.93 19.51 20.20
CA GLY A 487 5.36 19.05 21.52
C GLY A 487 4.18 18.88 22.50
N GLN A 488 4.41 19.12 23.78
CA GLN A 488 3.40 18.96 24.82
C GLN A 488 2.20 19.89 24.61
N GLY A 489 0.97 19.34 24.63
CA GLY A 489 -0.26 20.15 24.56
C GLY A 489 -0.98 20.13 23.20
N TRP A 490 -0.29 19.70 22.15
CA TRP A 490 -0.81 19.77 20.78
C TRP A 490 -1.84 18.69 20.45
N ASP A 491 -1.80 17.56 21.15
CA ASP A 491 -2.80 16.49 21.06
C ASP A 491 -4.18 16.95 21.56
N GLN A 492 -4.22 17.76 22.63
CA GLN A 492 -5.49 18.36 23.07
C GLN A 492 -5.99 19.41 22.08
N VAL A 493 -5.10 20.21 21.48
CA VAL A 493 -5.49 21.17 20.44
C VAL A 493 -6.07 20.45 19.23
N GLU A 494 -5.43 19.38 18.76
CA GLU A 494 -5.90 18.57 17.63
C GLU A 494 -7.31 18.01 17.89
N SER A 495 -7.53 17.39 19.05
CA SER A 495 -8.85 16.88 19.45
C SER A 495 -9.90 17.99 19.47
N ILE A 496 -9.62 19.16 20.07
CA ILE A 496 -10.60 20.26 20.13
C ILE A 496 -10.95 20.79 18.73
N VAL A 497 -9.96 20.97 17.84
CA VAL A 497 -10.22 21.44 16.47
C VAL A 497 -11.07 20.43 15.70
N LEU A 498 -10.64 19.16 15.64
CA LEU A 498 -11.25 18.14 14.79
C LEU A 498 -12.60 17.63 15.34
N GLU A 499 -12.74 17.53 16.65
CA GLU A 499 -13.89 16.90 17.31
C GLU A 499 -14.91 17.90 17.86
N ALA A 500 -14.53 19.16 18.11
CA ALA A 500 -15.45 20.18 18.63
C ALA A 500 -15.66 21.35 17.67
N CYS A 501 -14.60 22.06 17.25
CA CYS A 501 -14.74 23.28 16.46
C CYS A 501 -15.28 23.01 15.04
N GLN A 502 -14.65 22.09 14.31
CA GLN A 502 -15.05 21.77 12.93
C GLN A 502 -16.49 21.23 12.82
N PRO A 503 -16.96 20.30 13.68
CA PRO A 503 -18.34 19.83 13.65
C PRO A 503 -19.36 20.95 13.94
N VAL A 504 -19.09 21.80 14.93
CA VAL A 504 -19.98 22.93 15.28
C VAL A 504 -20.11 23.89 14.10
N ARG A 505 -19.00 24.24 13.44
CA ARG A 505 -19.04 25.08 12.23
C ARG A 505 -19.81 24.41 11.09
N ARG A 506 -19.64 23.11 10.87
CA ARG A 506 -20.41 22.37 9.84
C ARG A 506 -21.91 22.43 10.13
N ASP A 507 -22.34 22.23 11.37
CA ASP A 507 -23.76 22.34 11.75
C ASP A 507 -24.29 23.77 11.56
N GLN A 508 -23.51 24.79 11.93
CA GLN A 508 -23.87 26.20 11.71
C GLN A 508 -23.99 26.55 10.23
N THR A 509 -23.11 26.02 9.38
CA THR A 509 -23.16 26.25 7.92
C THR A 509 -24.38 25.58 7.30
N ILE A 510 -24.76 24.38 7.78
CA ILE A 510 -25.96 23.67 7.35
C ILE A 510 -27.22 24.44 7.76
N ARG A 511 -27.25 25.01 8.98
CA ARG A 511 -28.38 25.82 9.48
C ARG A 511 -28.49 27.20 8.82
N GLY A 512 -27.37 27.79 8.39
CA GLY A 512 -27.30 29.14 7.82
C GLY A 512 -27.63 29.25 6.33
N ASN A 513 -27.82 28.13 5.61
CA ASN A 513 -28.08 28.10 4.18
C ASN A 513 -29.54 27.63 3.90
N PRO A 514 -30.57 28.50 3.99
CA PRO A 514 -31.91 28.13 3.55
C PRO A 514 -31.89 27.93 2.04
N ALA A 515 -32.45 26.79 1.59
CA ALA A 515 -32.50 26.36 0.21
C ALA A 515 -32.80 27.51 -0.77
N LYS A 516 -31.87 27.79 -1.70
CA LYS A 516 -32.21 28.53 -2.91
C LYS A 516 -33.20 27.68 -3.71
N HIS A 517 -34.42 28.20 -3.82
CA HIS A 517 -35.52 27.68 -4.63
C HIS A 517 -35.05 27.17 -6.00
N LEU A 518 -35.34 25.90 -6.30
CA LEU A 518 -35.56 25.47 -7.68
C LEU A 518 -36.89 26.08 -8.17
N PRO A 519 -36.98 26.58 -9.40
CA PRO A 519 -38.26 26.95 -10.00
C PRO A 519 -39.09 25.70 -10.35
N PRO A 520 -40.43 25.81 -10.43
CA PRO A 520 -41.34 24.68 -10.59
C PRO A 520 -41.29 24.11 -12.00
N ALA A 521 -41.54 22.80 -12.10
CA ALA A 521 -41.76 22.09 -13.35
C ALA A 521 -42.98 22.68 -14.09
N GLU A 522 -42.73 23.30 -15.23
CA GLU A 522 -43.77 23.58 -16.23
C GLU A 522 -43.97 22.35 -17.12
N THR A 523 -45.24 22.00 -17.19
CA THR A 523 -45.92 21.02 -18.03
C THR A 523 -45.60 21.16 -19.51
N LEU A 524 -45.29 20.05 -20.17
CA LEU A 524 -45.48 19.87 -21.61
C LEU A 524 -46.31 18.61 -21.82
N SER A 525 -47.63 18.81 -21.90
CA SER A 525 -48.50 18.00 -22.74
C SER A 525 -48.47 18.65 -24.13
N ASP A 526 -48.21 17.86 -25.16
CA ASP A 526 -49.05 17.82 -26.36
C ASP A 526 -48.74 16.49 -27.06
N GLU A 527 -49.80 15.69 -27.18
CA GLU A 527 -49.90 14.49 -27.99
C GLU A 527 -49.90 14.91 -29.47
N GLU A 528 -49.25 14.14 -30.34
CA GLU A 528 -49.88 13.80 -31.61
C GLU A 528 -49.36 12.44 -32.13
N ASP A 529 -50.37 11.69 -32.58
CA ASP A 529 -50.50 10.27 -32.82
C ASP A 529 -49.98 9.87 -34.23
N PHE A 530 -49.47 8.64 -34.40
CA PHE A 530 -49.87 7.64 -35.42
C PHE A 530 -48.76 6.67 -35.88
N ALA A 531 -49.01 5.41 -35.51
CA ALA A 531 -48.91 4.14 -36.28
C ALA A 531 -47.56 3.54 -36.73
N ASP A 532 -47.45 2.26 -36.36
CA ASP A 532 -46.56 1.19 -36.82
C ASP A 532 -46.32 1.13 -38.33
N GLU A 533 -45.08 0.83 -38.72
CA GLU A 533 -44.83 -0.20 -39.74
C GLU A 533 -43.47 -0.87 -39.53
N MET A 534 -43.50 -2.18 -39.70
CA MET A 534 -42.49 -3.18 -39.37
C MET A 534 -41.66 -3.47 -40.62
N ASP A 535 -40.32 -3.43 -40.55
CA ASP A 535 -39.48 -4.29 -41.40
C ASP A 535 -38.03 -4.44 -40.88
N ASP A 536 -37.60 -5.70 -40.79
CA ASP A 536 -36.26 -6.16 -40.42
C ASP A 536 -35.30 -6.06 -41.62
N VAL A 537 -34.18 -5.32 -41.49
CA VAL A 537 -32.92 -5.68 -42.18
C VAL A 537 -31.71 -5.34 -41.29
N VAL A 538 -30.87 -6.36 -41.13
CA VAL A 538 -29.62 -6.45 -40.38
C VAL A 538 -28.56 -5.47 -40.89
N ASP A 539 -27.93 -4.68 -40.00
CA ASP A 539 -26.55 -4.25 -40.22
C ASP A 539 -25.74 -4.02 -38.93
N VAL A 540 -24.50 -4.48 -38.97
CA VAL A 540 -23.54 -4.56 -37.86
C VAL A 540 -22.88 -3.19 -37.65
N ILE A 541 -23.05 -2.57 -36.47
CA ILE A 541 -22.36 -1.30 -36.13
C ILE A 541 -21.22 -1.54 -35.12
N PRO A 542 -19.98 -1.07 -35.40
CA PRO A 542 -18.82 -1.24 -34.51
C PRO A 542 -18.95 -0.43 -33.22
N THR A 543 -18.72 -1.06 -32.07
CA THR A 543 -18.62 -0.37 -30.76
C THR A 543 -17.37 0.51 -30.72
N GLN A 544 -17.55 1.81 -30.89
CA GLN A 544 -16.50 2.80 -30.67
C GLN A 544 -16.14 2.89 -29.18
N HIS A 545 -14.88 2.57 -28.86
CA HIS A 545 -14.26 2.83 -27.56
C HIS A 545 -14.25 4.34 -27.27
N ARG A 546 -14.98 4.76 -26.24
CA ARG A 546 -14.88 6.11 -25.66
C ARG A 546 -14.20 6.02 -24.29
N PRO A 547 -13.19 6.85 -24.00
CA PRO A 547 -12.59 6.92 -22.67
C PRO A 547 -13.62 7.42 -21.63
N PRO A 548 -13.55 6.93 -20.37
CA PRO A 548 -14.52 7.26 -19.34
C PRO A 548 -14.49 8.74 -18.97
N SER A 549 -15.67 9.33 -18.85
CA SER A 549 -15.91 10.72 -18.47
C SER A 549 -15.54 11.01 -17.01
N GLU A 550 -15.29 12.28 -16.69
CA GLU A 550 -15.01 12.72 -15.31
C GLU A 550 -16.14 12.36 -14.33
N GLN A 551 -17.39 12.30 -14.81
CA GLN A 551 -18.54 11.87 -14.01
C GLN A 551 -18.50 10.38 -13.67
N GLU A 552 -18.06 9.53 -14.61
CA GLU A 552 -17.89 8.09 -14.37
C GLU A 552 -16.72 7.83 -13.41
N ILE A 553 -15.63 8.59 -13.52
CA ILE A 553 -14.50 8.54 -12.57
C ILE A 553 -14.93 8.99 -11.17
N ALA A 554 -15.76 10.03 -11.07
CA ALA A 554 -16.31 10.50 -9.79
C ALA A 554 -17.28 9.48 -9.17
N ALA A 555 -18.14 8.87 -9.98
CA ALA A 555 -19.05 7.81 -9.55
C ALA A 555 -18.29 6.57 -9.07
N ALA A 556 -17.26 6.14 -9.80
CA ALA A 556 -16.39 5.04 -9.40
C ALA A 556 -15.66 5.34 -8.08
N SER A 557 -15.19 6.57 -7.89
CA SER A 557 -14.55 7.03 -6.64
C SER A 557 -15.51 7.05 -5.45
N LEU A 558 -16.78 7.38 -5.68
CA LEU A 558 -17.82 7.35 -4.65
C LEU A 558 -18.15 5.91 -4.24
N ILE A 559 -18.34 5.02 -5.23
CA ILE A 559 -18.57 3.58 -5.01
C ILE A 559 -17.39 2.99 -4.22
N GLN A 560 -16.15 3.34 -4.61
CA GLN A 560 -14.93 2.92 -3.91
C GLN A 560 -14.93 3.34 -2.43
N ARG A 561 -15.31 4.59 -2.13
CA ARG A 561 -15.36 5.12 -0.76
C ARG A 561 -16.45 4.44 0.08
N VAL A 562 -17.62 4.19 -0.50
CA VAL A 562 -18.73 3.50 0.17
C VAL A 562 -18.38 2.05 0.43
N TYR A 563 -17.81 1.35 -0.55
CA TYR A 563 -17.36 -0.04 -0.41
C TYR A 563 -16.30 -0.19 0.70
N ARG A 564 -15.31 0.71 0.78
CA ARG A 564 -14.31 0.72 1.85
C ARG A 564 -14.94 0.88 3.24
N LYS A 565 -15.89 1.81 3.40
CA LYS A 565 -16.64 1.97 4.65
C LYS A 565 -17.46 0.74 5.01
N VAL A 566 -18.09 0.08 4.03
CA VAL A 566 -18.85 -1.15 4.25
C VAL A 566 -17.94 -2.31 4.62
N LEU A 567 -16.78 -2.45 3.97
CA LEU A 567 -15.80 -3.50 4.27
C LEU A 567 -15.21 -3.32 5.66
N GLN A 568 -14.89 -2.08 6.05
CA GLN A 568 -14.36 -1.76 7.38
C GLN A 568 -15.40 -2.01 8.48
N ARG A 569 -16.67 -1.64 8.24
CA ARG A 569 -17.78 -2.03 9.13
C ARG A 569 -17.97 -3.54 9.22
N ARG A 570 -17.86 -4.27 8.11
CA ARG A 570 -17.94 -5.75 8.10
C ARG A 570 -16.76 -6.41 8.82
N LEU A 571 -15.59 -5.79 8.79
CA LEU A 571 -14.40 -6.23 9.53
C LEU A 571 -14.54 -5.98 11.05
N ASP A 572 -15.12 -4.84 11.43
CA ASP A 572 -15.43 -4.52 12.83
C ASP A 572 -16.60 -5.38 13.37
N ASP A 573 -17.61 -5.66 12.55
CA ASP A 573 -18.74 -6.54 12.87
C ASP A 573 -18.34 -8.03 12.92
N ALA A 574 -17.26 -8.44 12.24
CA ALA A 574 -16.74 -9.81 12.33
C ALA A 574 -16.25 -10.18 13.75
N GLN A 575 -16.06 -9.18 14.63
CA GLN A 575 -15.75 -9.37 16.06
C GLN A 575 -17.00 -9.47 16.95
N ARG A 576 -18.23 -9.32 16.43
CA ARG A 576 -19.48 -9.49 17.19
C ARG A 576 -20.47 -10.43 16.49
N GLY A 577 -20.87 -11.50 17.19
CA GLY A 577 -21.91 -12.45 16.74
C GLY A 577 -21.38 -13.78 16.21
N ILE A 578 -22.19 -14.48 15.41
CA ILE A 578 -21.95 -15.85 14.90
C ILE A 578 -20.70 -15.96 14.00
N ALA A 579 -20.31 -14.86 13.35
CA ALA A 579 -19.22 -14.83 12.37
C ALA A 579 -17.83 -15.15 12.96
N GLY A 580 -17.56 -14.71 14.20
CA GLY A 580 -16.30 -14.98 14.89
C GLY A 580 -16.09 -16.47 15.20
N PRO A 581 -17.01 -17.14 15.93
CA PRO A 581 -16.95 -18.57 16.15
C PRO A 581 -16.89 -19.38 14.86
N ARG A 582 -17.62 -18.95 13.81
CA ARG A 582 -17.59 -19.60 12.49
C ARG A 582 -16.18 -19.57 11.88
N ALA A 583 -15.54 -18.41 11.77
CA ALA A 583 -14.19 -18.31 11.22
C ALA A 583 -13.15 -19.15 12.00
N GLN A 584 -13.25 -19.15 13.34
CA GLN A 584 -12.35 -19.92 14.20
C GLN A 584 -12.51 -21.44 14.01
N ILE A 585 -13.75 -21.94 13.95
CA ILE A 585 -14.05 -23.35 13.76
C ILE A 585 -13.60 -23.84 12.38
N TYR A 586 -13.86 -23.06 11.33
CA TYR A 586 -13.38 -23.37 9.97
C TYR A 586 -11.85 -23.45 9.91
N ALA A 587 -11.15 -22.51 10.55
CA ALA A 587 -9.69 -22.54 10.63
C ALA A 587 -9.17 -23.76 11.40
N SER A 588 -9.85 -24.19 12.47
CA SER A 588 -9.51 -25.41 13.22
C SER A 588 -9.71 -26.67 12.38
N CYS A 589 -10.79 -26.79 11.61
CA CYS A 589 -10.99 -27.90 10.68
C CYS A 589 -9.91 -27.94 9.60
N ALA A 590 -9.57 -26.81 8.98
CA ALA A 590 -8.56 -26.75 7.92
C ALA A 590 -7.16 -27.19 8.37
N LYS A 591 -6.77 -26.90 9.62
CA LYS A 591 -5.47 -27.29 10.18
C LYS A 591 -5.32 -28.81 10.35
N GLU A 592 -6.41 -29.49 10.68
CA GLU A 592 -6.41 -30.94 10.97
C GLU A 592 -6.47 -31.82 9.71
N VAL A 593 -6.60 -31.23 8.52
CA VAL A 593 -6.66 -31.95 7.24
C VAL A 593 -5.41 -32.81 7.00
N SER A 594 -4.23 -32.28 7.30
CA SER A 594 -2.96 -33.00 7.12
C SER A 594 -2.86 -34.25 8.00
N ARG A 595 -3.55 -34.27 9.15
CA ARG A 595 -3.55 -35.39 10.11
C ARG A 595 -4.44 -36.54 9.64
N LEU A 596 -5.54 -36.25 8.94
CA LEU A 596 -6.50 -37.26 8.48
C LEU A 596 -5.99 -38.08 7.29
N GLY A 597 -4.95 -37.61 6.59
CA GLY A 597 -4.35 -38.29 5.45
C GLY A 597 -5.32 -38.47 4.26
N GLY A 598 -4.81 -38.85 3.09
CA GLY A 598 -5.60 -38.94 1.84
C GLY A 598 -6.64 -40.08 1.78
N LYS A 599 -7.09 -40.64 2.91
CA LYS A 599 -7.78 -41.94 2.94
C LYS A 599 -9.30 -41.93 2.74
N SER A 600 -9.96 -40.78 2.58
CA SER A 600 -11.35 -40.77 2.09
C SER A 600 -11.75 -39.38 1.57
N GLY A 601 -11.68 -39.19 0.25
CA GLY A 601 -12.11 -37.94 -0.38
C GLY A 601 -13.53 -37.55 0.02
N ARG A 602 -14.46 -38.50 0.15
CA ARG A 602 -15.86 -38.22 0.54
C ARG A 602 -15.99 -37.72 1.99
N TYR A 603 -15.28 -38.32 2.93
CA TYR A 603 -15.34 -37.87 4.34
C TYR A 603 -14.72 -36.48 4.51
N LEU A 604 -13.67 -36.15 3.74
CA LEU A 604 -13.04 -34.83 3.77
C LEU A 604 -14.00 -33.70 3.34
N HIS A 605 -14.90 -33.96 2.39
CA HIS A 605 -15.95 -33.00 2.02
C HIS A 605 -16.93 -32.75 3.17
N LEU A 606 -17.28 -33.79 3.94
CA LEU A 606 -18.10 -33.66 5.15
C LEU A 606 -17.36 -32.88 6.24
N PHE A 607 -16.07 -33.14 6.40
CA PHE A 607 -15.21 -32.54 7.42
C PHE A 607 -14.91 -31.05 7.19
N LEU A 608 -14.79 -30.61 5.93
CA LEU A 608 -14.48 -29.22 5.59
C LEU A 608 -15.68 -28.34 5.25
N GLY A 609 -16.83 -28.93 4.92
CA GLY A 609 -18.04 -28.16 4.61
C GLY A 609 -19.10 -28.26 5.71
N PRO A 610 -19.89 -29.35 5.78
CA PRO A 610 -20.99 -29.49 6.73
C PRO A 610 -20.61 -29.54 8.23
N LEU A 611 -19.48 -30.15 8.60
CA LEU A 611 -19.06 -30.31 10.01
C LEU A 611 -18.82 -28.95 10.74
N PRO A 612 -18.13 -27.96 10.16
CA PRO A 612 -18.02 -26.63 10.74
C PRO A 612 -19.36 -26.00 11.15
N HIS A 613 -20.42 -26.21 10.35
CA HIS A 613 -21.73 -25.65 10.65
C HIS A 613 -22.35 -26.23 11.92
N ILE A 614 -22.25 -27.55 12.14
CA ILE A 614 -22.77 -28.16 13.38
C ILE A 614 -21.97 -27.75 14.62
N LEU A 615 -20.65 -27.56 14.47
CA LEU A 615 -19.78 -27.09 15.55
C LEU A 615 -20.13 -25.65 15.96
N VAL A 616 -20.47 -24.79 15.00
CA VAL A 616 -20.96 -23.42 15.27
C VAL A 616 -22.27 -23.46 16.06
N CYS A 617 -23.22 -24.30 15.65
CA CYS A 617 -24.48 -24.48 16.37
C CYS A 617 -24.23 -24.91 17.83
N LEU A 618 -23.39 -25.91 18.06
CA LEU A 618 -23.08 -26.42 19.40
C LEU A 618 -22.39 -25.36 20.29
N GLU A 619 -21.50 -24.56 19.72
CA GLU A 619 -20.82 -23.48 20.46
C GLU A 619 -21.79 -22.37 20.88
N ILE A 620 -22.74 -22.00 20.01
CA ILE A 620 -23.77 -21.01 20.34
C ILE A 620 -24.70 -21.55 21.43
N VAL A 621 -25.12 -22.83 21.34
CA VAL A 621 -25.92 -23.49 22.38
C VAL A 621 -25.19 -23.49 23.72
N ARG A 622 -23.89 -23.79 23.74
CA ARG A 622 -23.06 -23.76 24.95
C ARG A 622 -23.01 -22.36 25.58
N ILE A 623 -22.78 -21.32 24.78
CA ILE A 623 -22.74 -19.93 25.25
C ILE A 623 -24.09 -19.51 25.83
N GLU A 624 -25.19 -19.78 25.12
CA GLU A 624 -26.52 -19.34 25.53
C GLU A 624 -27.06 -20.15 26.73
N THR A 625 -26.78 -21.45 26.83
CA THR A 625 -27.14 -22.25 28.03
C THR A 625 -26.44 -21.71 29.29
N VAL A 626 -25.18 -21.30 29.23
CA VAL A 626 -24.46 -20.66 30.36
C VAL A 626 -25.11 -19.34 30.75
N LYS A 627 -25.45 -18.51 29.76
CA LYS A 627 -26.13 -17.22 29.98
C LYS A 627 -27.51 -17.39 30.62
N GLN A 628 -28.32 -18.32 30.12
CA GLN A 628 -29.64 -18.62 30.68
C GLN A 628 -29.56 -19.26 32.07
N ARG A 629 -28.53 -20.08 32.35
CA ARG A 629 -28.28 -20.61 33.70
C ARG A 629 -28.04 -19.50 34.72
N VAL A 630 -27.23 -18.50 34.38
CA VAL A 630 -26.98 -17.33 35.25
C VAL A 630 -28.26 -16.53 35.47
N LYS A 631 -29.04 -16.30 34.40
CA LYS A 631 -30.33 -15.59 34.47
C LYS A 631 -31.33 -16.33 35.36
N THR A 632 -31.45 -17.65 35.22
CA THR A 632 -32.39 -18.49 35.98
C THR A 632 -31.99 -18.58 37.46
N LYS A 633 -30.69 -18.73 37.78
CA LYS A 633 -30.19 -18.66 39.17
C LYS A 633 -30.46 -17.31 39.85
N ARG A 634 -30.38 -16.21 39.10
CA ARG A 634 -30.72 -14.87 39.62
C ARG A 634 -32.21 -14.74 39.94
N LYS A 635 -33.08 -15.34 39.13
CA LYS A 635 -34.53 -15.38 39.37
C LYS A 635 -34.89 -16.29 40.56
N LEU A 636 -34.23 -17.44 40.69
CA LEU A 636 -34.43 -18.38 41.81
C LEU A 636 -34.14 -17.73 43.17
N LYS A 637 -33.14 -16.83 43.25
CA LYS A 637 -32.84 -16.06 44.47
C LYS A 637 -33.91 -15.03 44.86
N LYS A 638 -34.86 -14.72 43.96
CA LYS A 638 -35.85 -13.64 44.12
C LYS A 638 -37.30 -14.15 44.22
N CYS A 639 -37.57 -15.45 44.08
CA CYS A 639 -38.94 -16.03 44.04
C CYS A 639 -39.39 -16.61 45.38
N GLY A 640 -40.72 -16.66 45.60
CA GLY A 640 -41.39 -17.34 46.73
C GLY A 640 -41.57 -18.86 46.51
N LEU A 641 -42.07 -19.57 47.54
CA LEU A 641 -42.11 -21.04 47.63
C LEU A 641 -42.78 -21.76 46.45
N ASN A 642 -43.81 -21.19 45.82
CA ASN A 642 -44.57 -21.84 44.74
C ASN A 642 -43.89 -21.81 43.35
N ASP A 643 -43.01 -20.85 43.07
CA ASP A 643 -42.32 -20.75 41.77
C ASP A 643 -40.97 -21.50 41.75
N LYS A 644 -40.52 -21.97 42.92
CA LYS A 644 -39.19 -22.55 43.10
C LYS A 644 -39.02 -23.87 42.35
N GLY A 645 -40.05 -24.73 42.38
CA GLY A 645 -40.04 -26.03 41.68
C GLY A 645 -39.88 -25.90 40.16
N VAL A 646 -40.63 -24.99 39.54
CA VAL A 646 -40.58 -24.75 38.09
C VAL A 646 -39.21 -24.20 37.65
N LEU A 647 -38.62 -23.30 38.44
CA LEU A 647 -37.29 -22.75 38.15
C LEU A 647 -36.17 -23.78 38.37
N ASP A 648 -36.33 -24.69 39.34
CA ASP A 648 -35.39 -25.79 39.59
C ASP A 648 -35.43 -26.81 38.44
N ASP A 649 -36.63 -27.18 37.95
CA ASP A 649 -36.79 -28.05 36.78
C ASP A 649 -36.19 -27.43 35.51
N LEU A 650 -36.42 -26.13 35.27
CA LEU A 650 -35.81 -25.39 34.17
C LEU A 650 -34.28 -25.38 34.28
N LEU A 651 -33.73 -25.23 35.50
CA LEU A 651 -32.29 -25.27 35.73
C LEU A 651 -31.70 -26.66 35.46
N ILE A 652 -32.43 -27.74 35.80
CA ILE A 652 -32.06 -29.13 35.47
C ILE A 652 -32.01 -29.31 33.94
N GLN A 653 -33.03 -28.84 33.21
CA GLN A 653 -33.07 -28.91 31.76
C GLN A 653 -31.92 -28.13 31.10
N ILE A 654 -31.64 -26.90 31.55
CA ILE A 654 -30.51 -26.09 31.05
C ILE A 654 -29.16 -26.78 31.31
N ASN A 655 -28.98 -27.37 32.51
CA ASN A 655 -27.75 -28.09 32.84
C ASN A 655 -27.59 -29.36 31.97
N LYS A 656 -28.67 -30.08 31.70
CA LYS A 656 -28.69 -31.25 30.81
C LYS A 656 -28.34 -30.86 29.38
N ALA A 657 -28.92 -29.78 28.86
CA ALA A 657 -28.61 -29.26 27.53
C ALA A 657 -27.14 -28.85 27.39
N ASN A 658 -26.60 -28.11 28.37
CA ASN A 658 -25.18 -27.70 28.36
C ASN A 658 -24.22 -28.89 28.43
N ARG A 659 -24.50 -29.90 29.27
CA ARG A 659 -23.68 -31.13 29.32
C ARG A 659 -23.69 -31.87 27.99
N THR A 660 -24.86 -31.96 27.34
CA THR A 660 -25.01 -32.62 26.04
C THR A 660 -24.26 -31.86 24.94
N ALA A 661 -24.32 -30.53 24.94
CA ALA A 661 -23.58 -29.69 24.00
C ALA A 661 -22.06 -29.87 24.15
N ILE A 662 -21.55 -29.88 25.39
CA ILE A 662 -20.11 -30.07 25.67
C ILE A 662 -19.65 -31.47 25.22
N GLU A 663 -20.45 -32.50 25.48
CA GLU A 663 -20.10 -33.87 25.08
C GLU A 663 -20.04 -34.02 23.56
N LEU A 664 -21.06 -33.50 22.85
CA LEU A 664 -21.09 -33.52 21.38
C LEU A 664 -19.95 -32.69 20.78
N GLN A 665 -19.65 -31.52 21.35
CA GLN A 665 -18.55 -30.67 20.89
C GLN A 665 -17.20 -31.34 21.10
N LYS A 666 -17.02 -32.10 22.18
CA LYS A 666 -15.79 -32.86 22.43
C LYS A 666 -15.63 -33.98 21.40
N GLN A 667 -16.69 -34.74 21.13
CA GLN A 667 -16.66 -35.86 20.18
C GLN A 667 -16.46 -35.39 18.73
N LEU A 668 -17.13 -34.31 18.33
CA LEU A 668 -17.08 -33.72 16.98
C LEU A 668 -15.93 -32.71 16.79
N SER A 669 -15.12 -32.46 17.82
CA SER A 669 -14.03 -31.48 17.72
C SER A 669 -13.05 -31.88 16.61
N PRO A 670 -12.51 -30.91 15.84
CA PRO A 670 -11.64 -31.24 14.70
C PRO A 670 -10.41 -32.10 15.06
N SER A 671 -9.91 -31.94 16.28
CA SER A 671 -8.77 -32.69 16.84
C SER A 671 -9.16 -34.03 17.48
N SER A 672 -10.46 -34.38 17.53
CA SER A 672 -10.94 -35.66 18.05
C SER A 672 -10.41 -36.83 17.23
N SER A 673 -10.01 -37.91 17.89
CA SER A 673 -9.64 -39.18 17.23
C SER A 673 -10.83 -39.87 16.56
N PHE A 674 -12.06 -39.41 16.84
CA PHE A 674 -13.27 -39.84 16.14
C PHE A 674 -13.12 -39.77 14.62
N HIS A 675 -12.51 -38.70 14.11
CA HIS A 675 -12.38 -38.43 12.68
C HIS A 675 -11.35 -39.32 11.97
N GLU A 676 -10.43 -39.97 12.70
CA GLU A 676 -9.47 -40.92 12.13
C GLU A 676 -10.17 -42.14 11.53
N ARG A 677 -11.35 -42.49 12.04
CA ARG A 677 -12.15 -43.64 11.57
C ARG A 677 -12.93 -43.34 10.28
N CYS A 678 -13.05 -42.06 9.88
CA CYS A 678 -13.77 -41.62 8.67
C CYS A 678 -15.20 -42.19 8.50
N ASP A 679 -15.90 -42.49 9.61
CA ASP A 679 -17.25 -43.07 9.57
C ASP A 679 -18.33 -41.99 9.40
N GLY A 680 -18.84 -41.87 8.16
CA GLY A 680 -19.91 -40.93 7.83
C GLY A 680 -21.27 -41.28 8.46
N LYS A 681 -21.54 -42.56 8.74
CA LYS A 681 -22.82 -43.00 9.35
C LYS A 681 -22.85 -42.69 10.84
N GLU A 682 -21.74 -42.93 11.53
CA GLU A 682 -21.60 -42.55 12.95
C GLU A 682 -21.61 -41.02 13.10
N LEU A 683 -21.01 -40.29 12.17
CA LEU A 683 -21.08 -38.82 12.11
C LEU A 683 -22.53 -38.33 11.94
N GLY A 684 -23.31 -38.97 11.06
CA GLY A 684 -24.74 -38.67 10.90
C GLY A 684 -25.54 -38.79 12.21
N LYS A 685 -25.34 -39.87 12.96
CA LYS A 685 -26.00 -40.08 14.27
C LYS A 685 -25.67 -38.99 15.29
N LEU A 686 -24.44 -38.50 15.31
CA LEU A 686 -24.02 -37.41 16.20
C LEU A 686 -24.65 -36.07 15.80
N VAL A 687 -24.82 -35.82 14.50
CA VAL A 687 -25.48 -34.61 13.97
C VAL A 687 -26.98 -34.64 14.23
N GLU A 688 -27.64 -35.79 14.08
CA GLU A 688 -29.05 -35.97 14.47
C GLU A 688 -29.26 -35.67 15.96
N LYS A 689 -28.39 -36.21 16.83
CA LYS A 689 -28.42 -35.92 18.27
C LYS A 689 -28.19 -34.44 18.59
N ALA A 690 -27.39 -33.74 17.79
CA ALA A 690 -27.20 -32.30 17.92
C ALA A 690 -28.43 -31.50 17.45
N ASN A 691 -29.13 -31.96 16.41
CA ASN A 691 -30.41 -31.38 15.97
C ASN A 691 -31.52 -31.55 17.03
N ASP A 692 -31.63 -32.75 17.63
CA ASP A 692 -32.57 -33.01 18.72
C ASP A 692 -32.28 -32.12 19.94
N LEU A 693 -30.99 -31.90 20.25
CA LEU A 693 -30.58 -30.98 21.30
C LEU A 693 -31.04 -29.55 21.02
N VAL A 694 -30.81 -29.03 19.81
CA VAL A 694 -31.21 -27.66 19.45
C VAL A 694 -32.73 -27.50 19.45
N SER A 695 -33.45 -28.51 18.96
CA SER A 695 -34.92 -28.52 18.92
C SER A 695 -35.57 -28.65 20.31
N SER A 696 -34.89 -29.29 21.28
CA SER A 696 -35.38 -29.52 22.64
C SER A 696 -34.99 -28.44 23.67
N LEU A 697 -34.39 -27.33 23.23
CA LEU A 697 -33.98 -26.26 24.14
C LEU A 697 -35.19 -25.59 24.80
N PRO A 698 -35.17 -25.37 26.13
CA PRO A 698 -36.28 -24.72 26.83
C PRO A 698 -36.31 -23.19 26.65
N PHE A 699 -35.52 -22.65 25.71
CA PHE A 699 -35.41 -21.22 25.41
C PHE A 699 -35.02 -21.01 23.95
N LYS A 700 -35.39 -19.84 23.40
CA LYS A 700 -34.94 -19.41 22.07
C LYS A 700 -33.51 -18.89 22.12
N THR A 701 -32.69 -19.29 21.17
CA THR A 701 -31.33 -18.75 20.99
C THR A 701 -31.40 -17.30 20.51
N SER A 702 -30.40 -16.49 20.88
CA SER A 702 -30.28 -15.09 20.45
C SER A 702 -29.87 -14.93 18.98
N SER A 703 -29.50 -16.04 18.34
CA SER A 703 -29.01 -16.16 16.98
C SER A 703 -29.86 -17.21 16.26
N ASP A 704 -30.26 -16.95 15.03
CA ASP A 704 -30.93 -17.94 14.19
C ASP A 704 -29.92 -19.01 13.76
N LEU A 705 -30.17 -20.25 14.17
CA LEU A 705 -29.33 -21.41 13.88
C LEU A 705 -29.87 -22.23 12.71
N SER A 706 -31.01 -21.83 12.12
CA SER A 706 -31.73 -22.61 11.11
C SER A 706 -30.86 -22.90 9.88
N ASP A 707 -30.13 -21.91 9.38
CA ASP A 707 -29.29 -22.05 8.18
C ASP A 707 -28.10 -23.00 8.40
N ASP A 708 -27.34 -22.81 9.49
CA ASP A 708 -26.19 -23.69 9.80
C ASP A 708 -26.66 -25.12 10.11
N MET A 709 -27.78 -25.28 10.82
CA MET A 709 -28.35 -26.59 11.10
C MET A 709 -28.84 -27.26 9.81
N HIS A 710 -29.51 -26.52 8.92
CA HIS A 710 -29.97 -27.03 7.64
C HIS A 710 -28.80 -27.49 6.76
N LEU A 711 -27.72 -26.70 6.67
CA LEU A 711 -26.53 -27.05 5.91
C LEU A 711 -25.82 -28.30 6.48
N ALA A 712 -25.75 -28.44 7.80
CA ALA A 712 -25.18 -29.63 8.44
C ALA A 712 -26.01 -30.89 8.18
N ILE A 713 -27.33 -30.83 8.37
CA ILE A 713 -28.25 -31.97 8.16
C ILE A 713 -28.28 -32.38 6.69
N LYS A 714 -28.43 -31.42 5.78
CA LYS A 714 -28.42 -31.68 4.33
C LYS A 714 -27.08 -32.23 3.85
N GLY A 715 -25.98 -31.82 4.49
CA GLY A 715 -24.64 -32.27 4.12
C GLY A 715 -24.28 -33.66 4.65
N ILE A 716 -24.71 -34.00 5.87
CA ILE A 716 -24.23 -35.18 6.61
C ILE A 716 -25.30 -36.27 6.73
N VAL A 717 -26.55 -35.90 6.97
CA VAL A 717 -27.62 -36.84 7.37
C VAL A 717 -28.43 -37.31 6.16
N THR A 718 -28.76 -36.42 5.22
CA THR A 718 -29.55 -36.82 4.04
C THR A 718 -28.69 -37.64 3.07
N GLU A 719 -29.02 -38.91 2.89
CA GLU A 719 -28.38 -39.76 1.86
C GLU A 719 -28.62 -39.17 0.47
N ARG A 720 -27.55 -38.94 -0.30
CA ARG A 720 -27.69 -38.67 -1.74
C ARG A 720 -28.23 -39.93 -2.40
N SER A 721 -29.43 -39.86 -2.97
CA SER A 721 -29.91 -40.88 -3.91
C SER A 721 -28.83 -41.10 -4.97
N SER A 722 -28.37 -42.33 -5.11
CA SER A 722 -27.47 -42.74 -6.19
C SER A 722 -28.16 -42.49 -7.54
N ALA A 723 -27.90 -41.32 -8.14
CA ALA A 723 -28.33 -41.04 -9.49
C ALA A 723 -27.39 -41.78 -10.46
N THR A 724 -27.95 -42.84 -11.06
CA THR A 724 -27.67 -43.39 -12.39
C THR A 724 -26.25 -43.88 -12.67
N THR A 725 -26.06 -45.17 -12.38
CA THR A 725 -25.23 -46.09 -13.17
C THR A 725 -25.56 -45.93 -14.67
N HIS A 726 -24.60 -45.41 -15.44
CA HIS A 726 -24.62 -45.58 -16.89
C HIS A 726 -24.55 -47.08 -17.17
N LYS A 727 -25.65 -47.63 -17.70
CA LYS A 727 -25.64 -48.92 -18.39
C LYS A 727 -24.71 -48.79 -19.59
N THR A 728 -23.63 -49.55 -19.58
CA THR A 728 -23.02 -50.09 -20.79
C THR A 728 -24.08 -50.89 -21.53
N VAL A 729 -24.31 -50.54 -22.80
CA VAL A 729 -25.00 -51.40 -23.75
C VAL A 729 -23.99 -51.70 -24.84
N ASP A 730 -23.58 -52.95 -24.90
CA ASP A 730 -22.94 -53.59 -26.05
C ASP A 730 -23.91 -53.62 -27.23
N ALA A 731 -23.45 -53.12 -28.38
CA ALA A 731 -23.69 -53.64 -29.74
C ALA A 731 -22.90 -52.78 -30.74
#